data_AF-A0A1G1MET9-F1
#
_entry.id   AF-A0A1G1MET9-F1
#
_cell.length_a   1.000
_cell.length_b   1.000
_cell.length_c   1.000
_cell.angle_alpha   90.00
_cell.angle_beta   90.00
_cell.angle_gamma   90.00
#
_symmetry.space_group_name_H-M   'P 1'
#
loop_
_entity.id
_entity.type
_entity.pdbx_description
1 polymer ?
#
loop_
_entity_poly.entity_id
_entity_poly.type
_entity_poly.pdbx_seq_one_letter_code
_entity_poly.pdbx_strand_id
1 'polypeptide(L)'
;MAALKLSDNALKVLERRYLKKDENGKIIETPEELFRRVAKAIAQADKDYGKSDKEITGVEEAFYHIMTEMEFMPNSPCLMNAGKEFGQLSACFVLPIDDSMESIFETLKATAMIHKSGGGCVYKNSKIFTSYCGLEKIEVLYNKLKKEKPEERISNNETFIDLTKDSILTFSFSKRTGKFSKDKIEKIWHYVLPKERVFSIYFEGNSKVTTSDWHPFFVFHNNSIIEKRADEIKSGDWVVFSNKSTLENWQFRDYREIKEIKIDEDIGWLLGYFLGDGSIGPYLNKLRLRFFDESDETLNKAAKILSRLTKRNYKIQKDSRNKTHYIAIYDPKVIEFFREVTGVLGEKRKINIPTAIFKSPLTVINSFLAGLIDSDGYISKEKIRFTYASSSQEFIEELSSLLSLFGFRTSTRRKKPRKDKWLVMHELNLDTQEQLARLWGMVKDYLVNNLRRERLEKFAIEYSRYTSRSCPLSFTEMEPYLNKIGLVTKGSQIHRESVKIKDKLFWLARWKWDEGVSLDKVLALIKTILTFSDRLIPAEKEKLKMWLLILPTLQRVTKIKQGNASGDFYDFTVARNNNYLSGENAFAVVHNTGFSFSRLRPKNSVVKTTGGIASGPVSFMKVYDSATEAVKQGGTRRGANMGILRVDHPDVLEFITCKDNNKQITNFNISIAITDEFMQKVKNNEEYDLIEPHKQNIVKRINAKEVFDLIVKQAHKNGEPGVIFIDRMNEFNPTPKLGKYESTNPCGEQVLLPYESCDLGSINLAVLYKKTSPGRYEIDWERLKEVVHLSVRFLDNLIDVNKFPLPQIEEATKKTRKIGLGVMGWATLLIRLGVAYNSEEAIALAEKVMSFVLNEGLEESKKLAQEKGVFPVFEESTYNKKEGGIRLRNATLTTIAPTGTISIIAGPCSSGIEPLFAISYYRNVMDNDKLVEVDPLFEEIAHERKFYSRELMEKIAETGSVENIEGVPEDIKKIFVTAHDISPEWHVRMQAAFQKYVHNATSKTINFPHDATIDEVRKAYLLAYELGCKGITVYRDKSREEQVLNIASHELKESPKLAELEPGKISPRPRPEVITGTTTKVSTGCGNLYVTINIDEENRPFELFTQMGKAGGCAASQLEALGRLVSLAFRSGIEVKSIIEQLRNIRCPSPSWEKGQRIFSCSDAIARVVEKRLVSSANNHAPVEVAEVPMKHSHNDEGLSVDTNAHGDIVGVCPDCGGALRHEEGCVKCHACGFSKC
;
A
#
# COMPACT_ATOMS: atom_id res chain seq x y z
N MET A 1 6.76 6.32 -47.11
CA MET A 1 5.74 6.46 -46.05
C MET A 1 5.84 7.88 -45.52
N ALA A 2 4.72 8.52 -45.17
CA ALA A 2 4.79 9.71 -44.33
C ALA A 2 5.28 9.32 -42.93
N ALA A 3 5.97 10.21 -42.22
CA ALA A 3 6.34 9.96 -40.83
C ALA A 3 5.09 9.96 -39.95
N LEU A 4 5.04 9.07 -38.94
CA LEU A 4 3.90 8.95 -38.04
C LEU A 4 3.72 10.25 -37.24
N LYS A 5 2.57 10.91 -37.40
CA LYS A 5 2.27 12.18 -36.74
C LYS A 5 1.59 11.95 -35.39
N LEU A 6 2.40 11.84 -34.34
CA LEU A 6 1.94 11.78 -32.95
C LEU A 6 2.07 13.12 -32.25
N SER A 7 1.16 13.41 -31.32
CA SER A 7 1.28 14.57 -30.44
C SER A 7 2.37 14.34 -29.38
N ASP A 8 2.93 15.43 -28.86
CA ASP A 8 3.87 15.43 -27.73
C ASP A 8 3.33 14.66 -26.51
N ASN A 9 2.01 14.67 -26.31
CA ASN A 9 1.33 13.93 -25.25
C ASN A 9 1.25 12.44 -25.55
N ALA A 10 0.86 12.06 -26.77
CA ALA A 10 0.84 10.67 -27.21
C ALA A 10 2.23 10.03 -27.05
N LEU A 11 3.28 10.73 -27.50
CA LEU A 11 4.67 10.31 -27.32
C LEU A 11 5.02 10.13 -25.84
N LYS A 12 4.85 11.15 -25.00
CA LYS A 12 5.15 11.07 -23.55
C LYS A 12 4.35 9.95 -22.85
N VAL A 13 3.13 9.64 -23.28
CA VAL A 13 2.32 8.52 -22.75
C VAL A 13 2.87 7.18 -23.20
N LEU A 14 3.16 7.01 -24.50
CA LEU A 14 3.77 5.81 -25.08
C LEU A 14 5.13 5.50 -24.42
N GLU A 15 6.02 6.48 -24.35
CA GLU A 15 7.33 6.40 -23.70
C GLU A 15 7.24 5.99 -22.23
N ARG A 16 6.26 6.52 -21.49
CA ARG A 16 6.12 6.21 -20.06
C ARG A 16 5.55 4.82 -19.83
N ARG A 17 4.54 4.41 -20.60
CA ARG A 17 3.68 3.25 -20.27
C ARG A 17 3.75 2.05 -21.22
N TYR A 18 4.05 2.22 -22.51
CA TYR A 18 3.73 1.22 -23.54
C TYR A 18 4.96 0.67 -24.30
N LEU A 19 5.86 1.56 -24.73
CA LEU A 19 7.05 1.19 -25.51
C LEU A 19 7.94 0.21 -24.73
N LYS A 20 8.47 -0.82 -25.40
CA LYS A 20 9.53 -1.66 -24.81
C LYS A 20 10.69 -0.79 -24.37
N LYS A 21 11.15 -1.09 -23.16
CA LYS A 21 12.42 -0.63 -22.65
C LYS A 21 13.36 -1.83 -22.65
N ASP A 22 14.63 -1.56 -22.93
CA ASP A 22 15.66 -2.51 -22.59
C ASP A 22 15.71 -2.69 -21.08
N GLU A 23 16.51 -3.66 -20.70
CA GLU A 23 16.83 -3.97 -19.33
C GLU A 23 17.31 -2.75 -18.52
N ASN A 24 17.98 -1.77 -19.14
CA ASN A 24 18.46 -0.53 -18.49
C ASN A 24 17.36 0.53 -18.29
N GLY A 25 16.15 0.27 -18.75
CA GLY A 25 15.03 1.21 -18.75
C GLY A 25 15.05 2.23 -19.89
N LYS A 26 15.99 2.12 -20.84
CA LYS A 26 16.04 2.95 -22.04
C LYS A 26 15.04 2.42 -23.06
N ILE A 27 14.33 3.30 -23.74
CA ILE A 27 13.36 2.94 -24.77
C ILE A 27 14.12 2.36 -25.98
N ILE A 28 13.68 1.18 -26.45
CA ILE A 28 14.27 0.44 -27.58
C ILE A 28 13.23 0.06 -28.65
N GLU A 29 12.01 0.56 -28.50
CA GLU A 29 10.90 0.35 -29.43
C GLU A 29 10.30 1.73 -29.69
N THR A 30 10.29 2.12 -30.95
CA THR A 30 9.56 3.29 -31.47
C THR A 30 8.05 3.05 -31.44
N PRO A 31 7.21 4.10 -31.51
CA PRO A 31 5.77 3.94 -31.68
C PRO A 31 5.38 3.05 -32.86
N GLU A 32 6.07 3.21 -34.00
CA GLU A 32 5.92 2.37 -35.20
C GLU A 32 6.23 0.90 -34.90
N GLU A 33 7.36 0.60 -34.24
CA GLU A 33 7.71 -0.77 -33.84
C GLU A 33 6.72 -1.35 -32.81
N LEU A 34 6.13 -0.52 -31.94
CA LEU A 34 5.07 -0.95 -31.02
C LEU A 34 3.81 -1.36 -31.79
N PHE A 35 3.30 -0.53 -32.70
CA PHE A 35 2.12 -0.87 -33.49
C PHE A 35 2.39 -2.08 -34.38
N ARG A 36 3.59 -2.18 -34.95
CA ARG A 36 4.03 -3.34 -35.75
C ARG A 36 4.07 -4.62 -34.94
N ARG A 37 4.64 -4.59 -33.72
CA ARG A 37 4.61 -5.72 -32.78
C ARG A 37 3.19 -6.17 -32.47
N VAL A 38 2.30 -5.23 -32.16
CA VAL A 38 0.91 -5.53 -31.78
C VAL A 38 0.19 -6.16 -32.97
N ALA A 39 0.22 -5.52 -34.14
CA ALA A 39 -0.40 -6.02 -35.37
C ALA A 39 0.06 -7.45 -35.70
N LYS A 40 1.37 -7.69 -35.69
CA LYS A 40 1.97 -9.00 -35.95
C LYS A 40 1.52 -10.06 -34.96
N ALA A 41 1.53 -9.73 -33.67
CA ALA A 41 1.15 -10.67 -32.63
C ALA A 41 -0.33 -11.09 -32.72
N ILE A 42 -1.23 -10.16 -33.05
CA ILE A 42 -2.67 -10.45 -33.20
C ILE A 42 -2.98 -11.14 -34.53
N ALA A 43 -2.36 -10.72 -35.65
CA ALA A 43 -2.56 -11.36 -36.95
C ALA A 43 -2.16 -12.85 -36.94
N GLN A 44 -1.18 -13.23 -36.11
CA GLN A 44 -0.67 -14.59 -36.05
C GLN A 44 -1.73 -15.65 -35.67
N ALA A 45 -2.81 -15.26 -34.96
CA ALA A 45 -3.93 -16.12 -34.59
C ALA A 45 -4.63 -16.78 -35.80
N ASP A 46 -4.61 -16.13 -36.97
CA ASP A 46 -5.25 -16.66 -38.18
C ASP A 46 -4.58 -17.93 -38.72
N LYS A 47 -3.35 -18.21 -38.29
CA LYS A 47 -2.61 -19.43 -38.65
C LYS A 47 -3.31 -20.71 -38.16
N ASP A 48 -3.90 -20.64 -36.97
CA ASP A 48 -4.59 -21.78 -36.36
C ASP A 48 -5.91 -22.13 -37.08
N TYR A 49 -6.35 -21.24 -37.98
CA TYR A 49 -7.53 -21.40 -38.85
C TYR A 49 -7.16 -21.59 -40.32
N GLY A 50 -5.90 -21.95 -40.62
CA GLY A 50 -5.47 -22.41 -41.93
C GLY A 50 -5.08 -21.33 -42.93
N LYS A 51 -4.99 -20.04 -42.53
CA LYS A 51 -4.48 -18.99 -43.42
C LYS A 51 -3.00 -19.17 -43.73
N SER A 52 -2.63 -18.89 -44.98
CA SER A 52 -1.23 -18.90 -45.42
C SER A 52 -0.44 -17.73 -44.85
N ASP A 53 0.88 -17.87 -44.75
CA ASP A 53 1.75 -16.78 -44.25
C ASP A 53 1.59 -15.48 -45.08
N LYS A 54 1.21 -15.57 -46.37
CA LYS A 54 0.91 -14.40 -47.23
C LYS A 54 -0.36 -13.67 -46.78
N GLU A 55 -1.41 -14.41 -46.44
CA GLU A 55 -2.67 -13.82 -45.97
C GLU A 55 -2.53 -13.26 -44.55
N ILE A 56 -1.79 -13.95 -43.68
CA ILE A 56 -1.44 -13.46 -42.34
C ILE A 56 -0.65 -12.14 -42.46
N THR A 57 0.31 -12.04 -43.39
CA THR A 57 1.02 -10.78 -43.66
C THR A 57 0.07 -9.67 -44.11
N GLY A 58 -0.93 -9.99 -44.95
CA GLY A 58 -1.96 -9.02 -45.36
C GLY A 58 -2.83 -8.53 -44.19
N VAL A 59 -3.18 -9.40 -43.25
CA VAL A 59 -3.90 -9.05 -42.02
C VAL A 59 -3.02 -8.23 -41.07
N GLU A 60 -1.72 -8.55 -40.95
CA GLU A 60 -0.74 -7.76 -40.19
C GLU A 60 -0.67 -6.31 -40.73
N GLU A 61 -0.52 -6.11 -42.04
CA GLU A 61 -0.48 -4.77 -42.63
C GLU A 61 -1.79 -4.01 -42.41
N ALA A 62 -2.94 -4.67 -42.54
CA ALA A 62 -4.24 -4.03 -42.29
C ALA A 62 -4.41 -3.59 -40.83
N PHE A 63 -4.04 -4.43 -39.87
CA PHE A 63 -4.04 -4.08 -38.44
C PHE A 63 -3.04 -2.99 -38.09
N TYR A 64 -1.85 -3.01 -38.71
CA TYR A 64 -0.86 -1.96 -38.54
C TYR A 64 -1.40 -0.62 -39.03
N HIS A 65 -1.97 -0.60 -40.25
CA HIS A 65 -2.50 0.60 -40.89
C HIS A 65 -3.58 1.29 -40.05
N ILE A 66 -4.62 0.57 -39.59
CA ILE A 66 -5.70 1.19 -38.80
C ILE A 66 -5.22 1.73 -37.44
N MET A 67 -4.13 1.19 -36.90
CA MET A 67 -3.49 1.73 -35.69
C MET A 67 -2.61 2.94 -36.01
N THR A 68 -1.86 2.95 -37.11
CA THR A 68 -0.97 4.07 -37.47
C THR A 68 -1.68 5.28 -38.07
N GLU A 69 -2.82 5.09 -38.73
CA GLU A 69 -3.73 6.18 -39.12
C GLU A 69 -4.63 6.64 -37.95
N MET A 70 -4.42 6.08 -36.74
CA MET A 70 -5.16 6.39 -35.50
C MET A 70 -6.67 6.11 -35.57
N GLU A 71 -7.12 5.28 -36.52
CA GLU A 71 -8.53 4.92 -36.76
C GLU A 71 -9.08 3.91 -35.74
N PHE A 72 -8.21 3.07 -35.17
CA PHE A 72 -8.56 2.09 -34.14
C PHE A 72 -7.44 1.94 -33.12
N MET A 73 -7.76 1.96 -31.82
CA MET A 73 -6.83 1.60 -30.75
C MET A 73 -7.37 0.43 -29.91
N PRO A 74 -6.59 -0.64 -29.70
CA PRO A 74 -6.93 -1.67 -28.73
C PRO A 74 -6.71 -1.19 -27.29
N ASN A 75 -7.20 -1.97 -26.32
CA ASN A 75 -7.03 -1.65 -24.90
C ASN A 75 -5.55 -1.53 -24.48
N SER A 76 -5.34 -0.91 -23.30
CA SER A 76 -3.97 -0.68 -22.80
C SER A 76 -3.15 -1.95 -22.59
N PRO A 77 -3.67 -3.05 -22.01
CA PRO A 77 -2.87 -4.27 -21.85
C PRO A 77 -2.48 -4.93 -23.18
N CYS A 78 -3.30 -4.87 -24.22
CA CYS A 78 -2.93 -5.33 -25.55
C CYS A 78 -1.70 -4.56 -26.08
N LEU A 79 -1.73 -3.22 -26.07
CA LEU A 79 -0.58 -2.37 -26.46
C LEU A 79 0.68 -2.70 -25.63
N MET A 80 0.51 -2.90 -24.32
CA MET A 80 1.59 -3.21 -23.39
C MET A 80 2.19 -4.61 -23.58
N ASN A 81 1.40 -5.64 -23.86
CA ASN A 81 1.80 -7.05 -23.69
C ASN A 81 1.75 -7.91 -24.96
N ALA A 82 1.05 -7.52 -26.02
CA ALA A 82 0.99 -8.30 -27.26
C ALA A 82 2.40 -8.49 -27.85
N GLY A 83 2.77 -9.73 -28.21
CA GLY A 83 4.12 -10.05 -28.69
C GLY A 83 5.22 -9.89 -27.63
N LYS A 84 4.89 -9.99 -26.34
CA LYS A 84 5.85 -10.08 -25.21
C LYS A 84 5.59 -11.35 -24.40
N GLU A 85 6.58 -11.78 -23.61
CA GLU A 85 6.56 -13.06 -22.88
C GLU A 85 5.33 -13.24 -21.98
N PHE A 86 4.91 -12.18 -21.28
CA PHE A 86 3.78 -12.18 -20.34
C PHE A 86 2.41 -12.39 -21.02
N GLY A 87 2.19 -11.80 -22.19
CA GLY A 87 1.06 -12.13 -23.09
C GLY A 87 -0.38 -11.91 -22.60
N GLN A 88 -0.64 -11.38 -21.40
CA GLN A 88 -2.01 -11.08 -20.95
C GLN A 88 -2.56 -9.79 -21.58
N LEU A 89 -3.66 -9.88 -22.33
CA LEU A 89 -4.19 -8.79 -23.17
C LEU A 89 -5.54 -8.22 -22.68
N SER A 90 -6.26 -8.92 -21.80
CA SER A 90 -7.52 -8.44 -21.23
C SER A 90 -7.32 -7.30 -20.22
N ALA A 91 -8.30 -6.40 -20.14
CA ALA A 91 -8.29 -5.25 -19.23
C ALA A 91 -8.75 -5.57 -17.81
N CYS A 92 -9.80 -6.39 -17.69
CA CYS A 92 -10.49 -6.71 -16.45
C CYS A 92 -11.10 -8.12 -16.55
N PHE A 93 -11.56 -8.65 -15.42
CA PHE A 93 -12.25 -9.93 -15.32
C PHE A 93 -13.34 -9.80 -14.25
N VAL A 94 -14.48 -10.48 -14.42
CA VAL A 94 -15.50 -10.59 -13.36
C VAL A 94 -15.32 -11.92 -12.64
N LEU A 95 -15.18 -11.88 -11.32
CA LEU A 95 -15.06 -13.08 -10.50
C LEU A 95 -16.28 -13.25 -9.59
N PRO A 96 -16.84 -14.47 -9.47
CA PRO A 96 -17.95 -14.75 -8.56
C PRO A 96 -17.44 -14.84 -7.12
N ILE A 97 -18.33 -14.59 -6.16
CA ILE A 97 -18.10 -14.96 -4.76
C ILE A 97 -19.34 -15.64 -4.24
N ASP A 98 -19.19 -16.89 -3.82
CA ASP A 98 -20.21 -17.66 -3.12
C ASP A 98 -20.11 -17.46 -1.61
N ASP A 99 -21.18 -17.78 -0.92
CA ASP A 99 -21.31 -17.58 0.52
C ASP A 99 -20.69 -18.72 1.34
N SER A 100 -19.41 -18.94 1.09
CA SER A 100 -18.54 -19.81 1.87
C SER A 100 -17.22 -19.08 2.13
N MET A 101 -16.59 -19.35 3.27
CA MET A 101 -15.25 -18.78 3.53
C MET A 101 -14.25 -19.27 2.50
N GLU A 102 -14.44 -20.50 2.01
CA GLU A 102 -13.77 -21.09 0.86
C GLU A 102 -13.83 -20.16 -0.36
N SER A 103 -15.03 -19.83 -0.88
CA SER A 103 -15.20 -19.03 -2.11
C SER A 103 -14.81 -17.56 -1.90
N ILE A 104 -15.16 -16.96 -0.76
CA ILE A 104 -14.72 -15.61 -0.38
C ILE A 104 -13.20 -15.48 -0.52
N PHE A 105 -12.41 -16.45 -0.07
CA PHE A 105 -10.95 -16.31 -0.03
C PHE A 105 -10.23 -16.99 -1.21
N GLU A 106 -10.80 -18.01 -1.83
CA GLU A 106 -10.34 -18.48 -3.15
C GLU A 106 -10.48 -17.38 -4.19
N THR A 107 -11.57 -16.60 -4.16
CA THR A 107 -11.68 -15.45 -5.04
C THR A 107 -10.69 -14.34 -4.62
N LEU A 108 -10.29 -14.20 -3.34
CA LEU A 108 -9.23 -13.24 -2.91
C LEU A 108 -7.90 -13.62 -3.54
N LYS A 109 -7.60 -14.90 -3.57
CA LYS A 109 -6.42 -15.48 -4.17
C LYS A 109 -6.45 -15.38 -5.69
N ALA A 110 -7.56 -15.72 -6.35
CA ALA A 110 -7.75 -15.59 -7.79
C ALA A 110 -7.57 -14.13 -8.25
N THR A 111 -8.15 -13.21 -7.50
CA THR A 111 -8.02 -11.78 -7.67
C THR A 111 -6.61 -11.28 -7.38
N ALA A 112 -6.01 -11.78 -6.29
CA ALA A 112 -4.65 -11.47 -5.95
C ALA A 112 -3.78 -11.81 -7.16
N MET A 113 -3.85 -13.07 -7.65
CA MET A 113 -3.23 -13.58 -8.89
C MET A 113 -3.45 -12.69 -10.12
N ILE A 114 -4.66 -12.21 -10.36
CA ILE A 114 -5.01 -11.33 -11.51
C ILE A 114 -4.28 -9.99 -11.47
N HIS A 115 -4.23 -9.34 -10.30
CA HIS A 115 -3.52 -8.07 -10.13
C HIS A 115 -2.01 -8.29 -9.83
N LYS A 116 -1.59 -9.53 -9.54
CA LYS A 116 -0.26 -9.94 -9.05
C LYS A 116 0.83 -9.92 -10.11
N SER A 117 1.25 -8.69 -10.36
CA SER A 117 2.67 -8.32 -10.41
C SER A 117 3.07 -7.64 -9.09
N GLY A 118 3.39 -8.34 -7.99
CA GLY A 118 3.40 -9.79 -7.72
C GLY A 118 2.60 -10.20 -6.47
N GLY A 119 2.90 -11.36 -5.85
CA GLY A 119 2.49 -11.68 -4.45
C GLY A 119 2.55 -13.16 -3.99
N GLY A 120 2.98 -13.54 -2.77
CA GLY A 120 3.02 -14.98 -2.38
C GLY A 120 3.59 -15.33 -1.00
N CYS A 121 3.63 -16.62 -0.60
CA CYS A 121 3.82 -17.02 0.81
C CYS A 121 5.15 -17.74 1.14
N VAL A 122 5.52 -17.84 2.43
CA VAL A 122 6.82 -18.35 2.93
C VAL A 122 6.68 -19.58 3.84
N TYR A 123 7.68 -20.46 3.88
CA TYR A 123 7.63 -21.71 4.64
C TYR A 123 7.64 -21.49 6.16
N LYS A 124 7.04 -22.41 6.93
CA LYS A 124 6.88 -22.34 8.40
C LYS A 124 8.12 -22.03 9.23
N ASN A 125 9.28 -22.53 8.78
CA ASN A 125 10.55 -22.31 9.45
C ASN A 125 11.23 -20.98 9.10
N SER A 126 10.67 -20.21 8.16
CA SER A 126 11.18 -18.88 7.81
C SER A 126 11.07 -17.96 9.00
N LYS A 127 12.16 -17.26 9.30
CA LYS A 127 12.19 -16.24 10.33
C LYS A 127 11.53 -14.97 9.78
N ILE A 128 10.90 -14.23 10.68
CA ILE A 128 10.28 -12.93 10.46
C ILE A 128 10.70 -11.97 11.57
N PHE A 129 10.54 -10.67 11.36
CA PHE A 129 10.79 -9.66 12.38
C PHE A 129 9.57 -8.77 12.57
N THR A 130 9.06 -8.69 13.81
CA THR A 130 7.89 -7.85 14.16
C THR A 130 8.04 -7.11 15.48
N SER A 131 7.25 -6.05 15.69
CA SER A 131 7.13 -5.37 16.99
C SER A 131 6.63 -6.32 18.10
N TYR A 132 5.80 -7.31 17.76
CA TYR A 132 5.18 -8.23 18.71
C TYR A 132 6.16 -9.31 19.22
N CYS A 133 6.96 -9.94 18.36
CA CYS A 133 7.88 -11.02 18.77
C CYS A 133 9.36 -10.67 18.73
N GLY A 134 9.78 -9.59 18.06
CA GLY A 134 11.17 -9.41 17.65
C GLY A 134 11.48 -10.37 16.50
N LEU A 135 12.63 -11.04 16.55
CA LEU A 135 12.97 -12.15 15.64
C LEU A 135 12.28 -13.43 16.10
N GLU A 136 11.54 -14.10 15.22
CA GLU A 136 10.84 -15.37 15.52
C GLU A 136 10.56 -16.16 14.23
N LYS A 137 10.26 -17.46 14.31
CA LYS A 137 9.69 -18.23 13.19
C LYS A 137 8.24 -17.83 12.93
N ILE A 138 7.82 -17.74 11.67
CA ILE A 138 6.46 -17.32 11.32
C ILE A 138 5.37 -18.26 11.89
N GLU A 139 5.62 -19.58 11.89
CA GLU A 139 4.77 -20.60 12.55
C GLU A 139 4.65 -20.38 14.07
N VAL A 140 5.73 -19.94 14.74
CA VAL A 140 5.73 -19.71 16.19
C VAL A 140 4.98 -18.42 16.53
N LEU A 141 5.09 -17.38 15.70
CA LEU A 141 4.26 -16.19 15.81
C LEU A 141 2.78 -16.53 15.61
N TYR A 142 2.44 -17.27 14.54
CA TYR A 142 1.09 -17.71 14.26
C TYR A 142 0.49 -18.50 15.43
N ASN A 143 1.22 -19.49 15.95
CA ASN A 143 0.77 -20.31 17.08
C ASN A 143 0.71 -19.56 18.43
N LYS A 144 1.40 -18.42 18.59
CA LYS A 144 1.23 -17.51 19.73
C LYS A 144 -0.09 -16.73 19.58
N LEU A 145 -0.28 -16.08 18.43
CA LEU A 145 -1.48 -15.31 18.12
C LEU A 145 -2.76 -16.19 18.14
N LYS A 146 -2.68 -17.43 17.67
CA LYS A 146 -3.77 -18.43 17.68
C LYS A 146 -4.26 -18.82 19.08
N LYS A 147 -3.47 -18.57 20.14
CA LYS A 147 -3.89 -18.77 21.54
C LYS A 147 -4.60 -17.56 22.11
N GLU A 148 -4.32 -16.38 21.57
CA GLU A 148 -4.85 -15.09 22.02
C GLU A 148 -6.08 -14.64 21.19
N LYS A 149 -6.22 -15.17 19.96
CA LYS A 149 -7.22 -14.80 18.97
C LYS A 149 -7.73 -16.04 18.23
N PRO A 150 -9.00 -16.06 17.80
CA PRO A 150 -9.53 -17.15 16.98
C PRO A 150 -8.77 -17.26 15.64
N GLU A 151 -8.59 -18.49 15.18
CA GLU A 151 -8.20 -18.80 13.80
C GLU A 151 -9.46 -18.87 12.95
N GLU A 152 -9.52 -18.08 11.88
CA GLU A 152 -10.56 -18.18 10.86
C GLU A 152 -10.13 -19.19 9.80
N ARG A 153 -10.97 -20.20 9.56
CA ARG A 153 -10.71 -21.24 8.55
C ARG A 153 -11.42 -20.90 7.24
N ILE A 154 -10.64 -20.94 6.16
CA ILE A 154 -11.09 -20.74 4.78
C ILE A 154 -11.31 -22.09 4.11
N SER A 155 -10.41 -23.05 4.33
CA SER A 155 -10.55 -24.41 3.83
C SER A 155 -9.73 -25.37 4.70
N ASN A 156 -9.71 -26.66 4.37
CA ASN A 156 -8.84 -27.63 5.04
C ASN A 156 -7.33 -27.28 4.93
N ASN A 157 -6.94 -26.50 3.91
CA ASN A 157 -5.56 -26.15 3.62
C ASN A 157 -5.28 -24.64 3.74
N GLU A 158 -6.22 -23.82 4.23
CA GLU A 158 -6.09 -22.36 4.29
C GLU A 158 -6.81 -21.78 5.52
N THR A 159 -6.09 -20.99 6.33
CA THR A 159 -6.56 -20.37 7.58
C THR A 159 -5.86 -19.04 7.80
N PHE A 160 -6.44 -18.11 8.55
CA PHE A 160 -5.78 -16.85 8.94
C PHE A 160 -6.17 -16.37 10.34
N ILE A 161 -5.46 -15.36 10.83
CA ILE A 161 -5.78 -14.62 12.07
C ILE A 161 -5.82 -13.13 11.71
N ASP A 162 -6.93 -12.46 12.05
CA ASP A 162 -7.07 -11.00 11.88
C ASP A 162 -6.27 -10.23 12.95
N LEU A 163 -5.46 -9.29 12.48
CA LEU A 163 -4.61 -8.40 13.27
C LEU A 163 -4.92 -6.92 12.97
N THR A 164 -6.02 -6.62 12.26
CA THR A 164 -6.38 -5.26 11.82
C THR A 164 -6.59 -4.29 12.99
N LYS A 165 -6.89 -4.78 14.20
CA LYS A 165 -6.99 -3.95 15.42
C LYS A 165 -5.70 -3.86 16.23
N ASP A 166 -4.67 -4.61 15.87
CA ASP A 166 -3.43 -4.74 16.63
C ASP A 166 -2.31 -3.85 16.06
N SER A 167 -1.45 -3.34 16.93
CA SER A 167 -0.30 -2.51 16.56
C SER A 167 0.95 -3.35 16.25
N ILE A 168 0.77 -4.46 15.53
CA ILE A 168 1.88 -5.32 15.10
C ILE A 168 2.49 -4.75 13.81
N LEU A 169 3.79 -4.47 13.87
CA LEU A 169 4.54 -3.83 12.79
C LEU A 169 5.65 -4.75 12.29
N THR A 170 5.96 -4.69 11.00
CA THR A 170 7.11 -5.33 10.33
C THR A 170 7.90 -4.30 9.51
N PHE A 171 8.91 -4.73 8.76
CA PHE A 171 9.69 -3.88 7.86
C PHE A 171 9.30 -4.11 6.40
N SER A 172 8.70 -3.10 5.76
CA SER A 172 8.34 -3.14 4.34
C SER A 172 9.23 -2.24 3.47
N PHE A 173 9.63 -2.78 2.32
CA PHE A 173 10.49 -2.20 1.30
C PHE A 173 9.72 -1.36 0.28
N SER A 174 10.33 -0.28 -0.19
CA SER A 174 9.82 0.55 -1.27
C SER A 174 10.77 0.51 -2.47
N LYS A 175 10.38 -0.19 -3.54
CA LYS A 175 11.17 -0.30 -4.80
C LYS A 175 11.49 1.06 -5.45
N ARG A 176 10.66 2.09 -5.19
CA ARG A 176 10.89 3.48 -5.65
C ARG A 176 12.07 4.17 -4.96
N THR A 177 12.36 3.83 -3.70
CA THR A 177 13.35 4.54 -2.87
C THR A 177 14.52 3.67 -2.42
N GLY A 178 14.42 2.35 -2.59
CA GLY A 178 15.35 1.38 -2.02
C GLY A 178 15.29 1.30 -0.48
N LYS A 179 14.33 1.96 0.18
CA LYS A 179 14.25 2.03 1.66
C LYS A 179 13.26 1.02 2.24
N PHE A 180 13.58 0.52 3.42
CA PHE A 180 12.69 -0.19 4.34
C PHE A 180 12.06 0.81 5.32
N SER A 181 10.82 0.55 5.73
CA SER A 181 10.07 1.37 6.68
C SER A 181 9.20 0.49 7.60
N LYS A 182 8.81 1.00 8.77
CA LYS A 182 7.89 0.29 9.68
C LYS A 182 6.48 0.28 9.10
N ASP A 183 5.88 -0.90 8.94
CA ASP A 183 4.58 -1.07 8.29
C ASP A 183 3.69 -2.06 9.05
N LYS A 184 2.38 -1.87 9.02
CA LYS A 184 1.45 -2.63 9.88
C LYS A 184 1.10 -3.98 9.26
N ILE A 185 1.10 -5.05 10.08
CA ILE A 185 0.54 -6.34 9.70
C ILE A 185 -0.96 -6.31 10.00
N GLU A 186 -1.79 -6.56 8.98
CA GLU A 186 -3.25 -6.58 9.11
C GLU A 186 -3.77 -8.02 9.26
N LYS A 187 -3.10 -9.00 8.64
CA LYS A 187 -3.43 -10.42 8.76
C LYS A 187 -2.17 -11.27 8.74
N ILE A 188 -2.23 -12.41 9.44
CA ILE A 188 -1.27 -13.51 9.27
C ILE A 188 -2.02 -14.74 8.74
N TRP A 189 -1.51 -15.28 7.63
CA TRP A 189 -2.08 -16.41 6.90
C TRP A 189 -1.32 -17.69 7.19
N HIS A 190 -1.99 -18.81 6.96
CA HIS A 190 -1.45 -20.16 7.01
C HIS A 190 -2.05 -21.00 5.87
N TYR A 191 -1.20 -21.68 5.12
CA TYR A 191 -1.51 -22.49 3.95
C TYR A 191 -0.83 -23.85 4.05
N VAL A 192 -1.48 -24.92 3.61
CA VAL A 192 -0.85 -26.25 3.43
C VAL A 192 -0.60 -26.47 1.94
N LEU A 193 0.66 -26.50 1.51
CA LEU A 193 1.03 -26.58 0.09
C LEU A 193 1.53 -27.98 -0.31
N PRO A 194 1.19 -28.47 -1.52
CA PRO A 194 1.74 -29.70 -2.08
C PRO A 194 3.19 -29.50 -2.59
N LYS A 195 3.98 -30.58 -2.64
CA LYS A 195 5.44 -30.53 -2.87
C LYS A 195 5.85 -29.85 -4.18
N GLU A 196 5.05 -29.98 -5.22
CA GLU A 196 5.25 -29.44 -6.57
C GLU A 196 5.25 -27.90 -6.55
N ARG A 197 4.53 -27.31 -5.60
CA ARG A 197 4.37 -25.86 -5.42
C ARG A 197 5.37 -25.25 -4.46
N VAL A 198 6.32 -26.04 -3.95
CA VAL A 198 7.35 -25.59 -3.01
C VAL A 198 8.66 -25.37 -3.73
N PHE A 199 9.25 -24.19 -3.55
CA PHE A 199 10.56 -23.81 -4.08
C PHE A 199 11.50 -23.41 -2.93
N SER A 200 12.77 -23.80 -3.04
CA SER A 200 13.85 -23.45 -2.11
C SER A 200 14.97 -22.78 -2.88
N ILE A 201 15.11 -21.48 -2.69
CA ILE A 201 16.12 -20.65 -3.33
C ILE A 201 17.25 -20.43 -2.34
N TYR A 202 18.47 -20.75 -2.74
CA TYR A 202 19.70 -20.66 -1.94
C TYR A 202 20.56 -19.51 -2.44
N PHE A 203 21.06 -18.70 -1.51
CA PHE A 203 21.89 -17.54 -1.82
C PHE A 203 23.32 -17.72 -1.30
N GLU A 204 24.23 -16.85 -1.71
CA GLU A 204 25.61 -16.87 -1.22
C GLU A 204 25.68 -16.61 0.29
N GLY A 205 26.38 -17.49 1.03
CA GLY A 205 26.49 -17.41 2.50
C GLY A 205 25.73 -18.50 3.26
N ASN A 206 25.11 -19.45 2.55
CA ASN A 206 24.26 -20.53 3.11
C ASN A 206 22.90 -20.03 3.67
N SER A 207 22.44 -18.87 3.21
CA SER A 207 21.06 -18.40 3.36
C SER A 207 20.13 -19.08 2.36
N LYS A 208 18.85 -19.24 2.74
CA LYS A 208 17.83 -19.89 1.93
C LYS A 208 16.46 -19.25 2.18
N VAL A 209 15.62 -19.17 1.15
CA VAL A 209 14.19 -18.89 1.30
C VAL A 209 13.42 -20.08 0.72
N THR A 210 12.58 -20.70 1.53
CA THR A 210 11.62 -21.73 1.08
C THR A 210 10.23 -21.10 1.01
N THR A 211 9.58 -21.23 -0.14
CA THR A 211 8.42 -20.42 -0.54
C THR A 211 7.55 -21.14 -1.58
N SER A 212 6.37 -20.59 -1.87
CA SER A 212 5.51 -21.03 -2.98
C SER A 212 6.12 -20.70 -4.36
N ASP A 213 5.84 -21.49 -5.40
CA ASP A 213 6.22 -21.23 -6.81
C ASP A 213 5.95 -19.79 -7.26
N TRP A 214 4.81 -19.25 -6.83
CA TRP A 214 4.30 -17.96 -7.27
C TRP A 214 4.84 -16.73 -6.52
N HIS A 215 5.77 -16.89 -5.58
CA HIS A 215 6.21 -15.81 -4.68
C HIS A 215 7.17 -14.83 -5.37
N PRO A 216 6.90 -13.51 -5.37
CA PRO A 216 7.77 -12.54 -6.00
C PRO A 216 8.99 -12.28 -5.12
N PHE A 217 10.15 -12.10 -5.75
CA PHE A 217 11.35 -11.56 -5.15
C PHE A 217 11.75 -10.29 -5.88
N PHE A 218 12.25 -9.32 -5.14
CA PHE A 218 12.92 -8.16 -5.72
C PHE A 218 14.31 -8.55 -6.22
N VAL A 219 14.49 -8.56 -7.54
CA VAL A 219 15.76 -8.85 -8.22
C VAL A 219 16.33 -7.54 -8.76
N PHE A 220 17.60 -7.25 -8.45
CA PHE A 220 18.35 -6.21 -9.11
C PHE A 220 18.85 -6.74 -10.45
N HIS A 221 18.31 -6.17 -11.52
CA HIS A 221 18.60 -6.55 -12.89
C HIS A 221 18.65 -5.26 -13.70
N ASN A 222 19.82 -4.99 -14.29
CA ASN A 222 20.08 -3.85 -15.16
C ASN A 222 19.56 -2.52 -14.58
N ASN A 223 20.35 -1.95 -13.67
CA ASN A 223 20.12 -0.69 -12.96
C ASN A 223 18.89 -0.58 -12.07
N SER A 224 17.95 -1.52 -12.15
CA SER A 224 16.60 -1.41 -11.61
C SER A 224 16.27 -2.59 -10.68
N ILE A 225 15.21 -2.43 -9.91
CA ILE A 225 14.63 -3.51 -9.11
C ILE A 225 13.37 -3.97 -9.83
N ILE A 226 13.40 -5.19 -10.34
CA ILE A 226 12.26 -5.89 -10.94
C ILE A 226 11.73 -6.95 -9.96
N GLU A 227 10.55 -7.48 -10.25
CA GLU A 227 10.00 -8.64 -9.54
C GLU A 227 10.16 -9.88 -10.42
N LYS A 228 10.64 -10.99 -9.83
CA LYS A 228 10.60 -12.33 -10.42
C LYS A 228 9.93 -13.29 -9.45
N ARG A 229 9.08 -14.18 -9.94
CA ARG A 229 8.51 -15.28 -9.14
C ARG A 229 9.57 -16.31 -8.73
N ALA A 230 9.27 -17.16 -7.75
CA ALA A 230 10.20 -18.16 -7.24
C ALA A 230 10.57 -19.23 -8.29
N ASP A 231 9.65 -19.53 -9.22
CA ASP A 231 9.86 -20.40 -10.37
C ASP A 231 10.62 -19.72 -11.54
N GLU A 232 10.61 -18.39 -11.61
CA GLU A 232 11.34 -17.58 -12.61
C GLU A 232 12.80 -17.28 -12.22
N ILE A 233 13.16 -17.45 -10.95
CA ILE A 233 14.52 -17.19 -10.45
C ILE A 233 15.53 -18.19 -11.01
N LYS A 234 16.65 -17.67 -11.49
CA LYS A 234 17.77 -18.44 -12.05
C LYS A 234 19.02 -18.30 -11.18
N SER A 235 19.88 -19.32 -11.22
CA SER A 235 21.21 -19.21 -10.59
C SER A 235 21.98 -18.08 -11.26
N GLY A 236 22.55 -17.18 -10.47
CA GLY A 236 23.15 -15.93 -10.94
C GLY A 236 22.31 -14.66 -10.71
N ASP A 237 21.00 -14.76 -10.48
CA ASP A 237 20.15 -13.59 -10.16
C ASP A 237 20.58 -12.91 -8.85
N TRP A 238 20.46 -11.59 -8.77
CA TRP A 238 20.82 -10.79 -7.59
C TRP A 238 19.58 -10.31 -6.83
N VAL A 239 19.26 -10.93 -5.70
CA VAL A 239 18.06 -10.59 -4.90
C VAL A 239 18.37 -9.52 -3.86
N VAL A 240 17.40 -8.62 -3.61
CA VAL A 240 17.47 -7.54 -2.62
C VAL A 240 17.22 -8.06 -1.21
N PHE A 241 18.16 -7.79 -0.30
CA PHE A 241 18.04 -8.05 1.15
C PHE A 241 17.98 -6.74 1.93
N SER A 242 17.71 -6.84 3.24
CA SER A 242 17.63 -5.69 4.14
C SER A 242 18.88 -4.79 4.08
N ASN A 243 18.69 -3.49 4.30
CA ASN A 243 19.75 -2.49 4.21
C ASN A 243 19.72 -1.52 5.41
N LYS A 244 20.63 -0.54 5.43
CA LYS A 244 20.77 0.37 6.58
C LYS A 244 19.49 1.11 6.97
N SER A 245 18.52 1.30 6.06
CA SER A 245 17.26 1.95 6.39
C SER A 245 16.37 1.13 7.34
N THR A 246 16.60 -0.19 7.44
CA THR A 246 16.02 -1.05 8.50
C THR A 246 16.49 -0.61 9.89
N LEU A 247 17.74 -0.16 10.03
CA LEU A 247 18.30 0.38 11.28
C LEU A 247 17.77 1.80 11.56
N GLU A 248 17.74 2.65 10.54
CA GLU A 248 17.17 4.00 10.63
C GLU A 248 15.72 3.93 11.17
N ASN A 249 14.95 2.94 10.71
CA ASN A 249 13.57 2.64 11.11
C ASN A 249 13.43 1.68 12.32
N TRP A 250 14.50 1.38 13.08
CA TRP A 250 14.44 0.39 14.15
C TRP A 250 13.33 0.69 15.17
N GLN A 251 12.56 -0.35 15.51
CA GLN A 251 11.23 -0.21 16.11
C GLN A 251 11.27 -0.05 17.63
N PHE A 252 12.33 -0.55 18.27
CA PHE A 252 12.49 -0.56 19.72
C PHE A 252 13.44 0.57 20.14
N ARG A 253 12.97 1.47 21.01
CA ARG A 253 13.73 2.65 21.49
C ARG A 253 13.85 2.70 23.01
N ASP A 254 12.97 2.01 23.72
CA ASP A 254 12.95 1.95 25.17
C ASP A 254 13.76 0.76 25.70
N TYR A 255 14.42 0.98 26.84
CA TYR A 255 15.06 -0.08 27.60
C TYR A 255 14.02 -1.01 28.23
N ARG A 256 14.33 -2.30 28.30
CA ARG A 256 13.47 -3.30 28.97
C ARG A 256 13.90 -3.49 30.41
N GLU A 257 12.97 -3.88 31.27
CA GLU A 257 13.26 -4.27 32.65
C GLU A 257 12.72 -5.68 32.88
N ILE A 258 13.55 -6.55 33.47
CA ILE A 258 13.19 -7.92 33.83
C ILE A 258 13.76 -8.16 35.24
N LYS A 259 12.95 -8.70 36.16
CA LYS A 259 13.33 -8.89 37.58
C LYS A 259 13.96 -7.63 38.22
N GLU A 260 13.38 -6.45 37.97
CA GLU A 260 13.89 -5.14 38.42
C GLU A 260 15.33 -4.82 37.98
N ILE A 261 15.81 -5.46 36.90
CA ILE A 261 17.10 -5.18 36.27
C ILE A 261 16.83 -4.62 34.89
N LYS A 262 17.15 -3.33 34.72
CA LYS A 262 17.08 -2.62 33.44
C LYS A 262 18.14 -3.14 32.48
N ILE A 263 17.72 -3.63 31.33
CA ILE A 263 18.57 -4.09 30.22
C ILE A 263 19.05 -2.86 29.45
N ASP A 264 20.04 -2.18 30.01
CA ASP A 264 20.82 -1.11 29.38
C ASP A 264 22.05 -1.67 28.63
N GLU A 265 22.94 -0.78 28.17
CA GLU A 265 24.16 -1.15 27.44
C GLU A 265 25.10 -2.01 28.28
N ASP A 266 25.20 -1.78 29.59
CA ASP A 266 26.06 -2.56 30.48
C ASP A 266 25.51 -3.98 30.68
N ILE A 267 24.20 -4.11 30.91
CA ILE A 267 23.53 -5.41 30.95
C ILE A 267 23.56 -6.10 29.60
N GLY A 268 23.41 -5.36 28.49
CA GLY A 268 23.55 -5.88 27.13
C GLY A 268 24.92 -6.53 26.92
N TRP A 269 26.00 -5.81 27.25
CA TRP A 269 27.38 -6.35 27.21
C TRP A 269 27.52 -7.58 28.10
N LEU A 270 27.03 -7.51 29.34
CA LEU A 270 27.16 -8.61 30.31
C LEU A 270 26.35 -9.85 29.91
N LEU A 271 25.22 -9.70 29.22
CA LEU A 271 24.45 -10.79 28.62
C LEU A 271 25.18 -11.43 27.44
N GLY A 272 25.78 -10.64 26.55
CA GLY A 272 26.59 -11.16 25.44
C GLY A 272 27.80 -11.93 25.95
N TYR A 273 28.55 -11.29 26.86
CA TYR A 273 29.71 -11.88 27.52
C TYR A 273 29.34 -13.12 28.35
N PHE A 274 28.17 -13.13 29.01
CA PHE A 274 27.66 -14.32 29.69
C PHE A 274 27.39 -15.47 28.73
N LEU A 275 26.86 -15.24 27.52
CA LEU A 275 26.54 -16.32 26.59
C LEU A 275 27.80 -17.01 26.03
N GLY A 276 28.89 -16.27 25.83
CA GLY A 276 30.22 -16.84 25.58
C GLY A 276 30.85 -17.44 26.86
N ASP A 277 31.53 -16.61 27.65
CA ASP A 277 32.39 -17.04 28.77
C ASP A 277 31.73 -17.02 30.18
N GLY A 278 30.40 -17.10 30.24
CA GLY A 278 29.65 -17.31 31.49
C GLY A 278 29.36 -18.77 31.86
N SER A 279 29.01 -19.03 33.13
CA SER A 279 28.37 -20.30 33.54
C SER A 279 27.42 -20.12 34.73
N ILE A 280 26.36 -20.92 34.80
CA ILE A 280 25.51 -21.08 35.99
C ILE A 280 25.55 -22.56 36.40
N GLY A 281 25.73 -22.84 37.69
CA GLY A 281 25.70 -24.19 38.22
C GLY A 281 25.64 -24.26 39.74
N PRO A 282 25.44 -25.46 40.32
CA PRO A 282 25.37 -25.64 41.77
C PRO A 282 26.74 -25.49 42.44
N TYR A 283 26.73 -24.98 43.67
CA TYR A 283 27.88 -24.91 44.57
C TYR A 283 27.40 -24.81 46.03
N LEU A 284 27.75 -25.79 46.87
CA LEU A 284 27.40 -25.84 48.31
C LEU A 284 25.92 -25.47 48.58
N ASN A 285 25.01 -26.25 47.99
CA ASN A 285 23.55 -26.11 48.09
C ASN A 285 22.95 -24.77 47.60
N LYS A 286 23.72 -23.95 46.88
CA LYS A 286 23.25 -22.70 46.23
C LYS A 286 23.60 -22.72 44.74
N LEU A 287 22.93 -21.89 43.95
CA LEU A 287 23.39 -21.61 42.59
C LEU A 287 24.51 -20.57 42.61
N ARG A 288 25.40 -20.67 41.61
CA ARG A 288 26.53 -19.76 41.41
C ARG A 288 26.63 -19.39 39.93
N LEU A 289 26.54 -18.10 39.65
CA LEU A 289 26.90 -17.50 38.37
C LEU A 289 28.41 -17.23 38.37
N ARG A 290 29.09 -17.52 37.26
CA ARG A 290 30.50 -17.17 37.04
C ARG A 290 30.73 -16.56 35.67
N PHE A 291 31.77 -15.74 35.59
CA PHE A 291 32.36 -15.20 34.38
C PHE A 291 33.85 -15.57 34.38
N PHE A 292 34.41 -15.91 33.22
CA PHE A 292 35.80 -16.33 33.06
C PHE A 292 36.53 -15.48 32.02
N ASP A 293 37.83 -15.26 32.19
CA ASP A 293 38.73 -14.74 31.15
C ASP A 293 40.18 -15.14 31.46
N GLU A 294 41.09 -15.03 30.50
CA GLU A 294 42.53 -15.10 30.77
C GLU A 294 43.09 -13.73 31.23
N SER A 295 42.40 -12.63 30.91
CA SER A 295 42.75 -11.24 31.25
C SER A 295 41.83 -10.63 32.33
N ASP A 296 42.38 -9.78 33.18
CA ASP A 296 41.59 -9.05 34.17
C ASP A 296 40.75 -7.90 33.56
N GLU A 297 40.99 -7.47 32.32
CA GLU A 297 40.35 -6.28 31.71
C GLU A 297 38.81 -6.38 31.64
N THR A 298 38.31 -7.45 31.01
CA THR A 298 36.88 -7.77 30.84
C THR A 298 36.21 -8.09 32.17
N LEU A 299 36.88 -8.87 33.01
CA LEU A 299 36.43 -9.19 34.37
C LEU A 299 36.30 -7.93 35.23
N ASN A 300 37.21 -6.95 35.11
CA ASN A 300 37.08 -5.67 35.81
C ASN A 300 35.83 -4.89 35.38
N LYS A 301 35.42 -4.91 34.10
CA LYS A 301 34.13 -4.34 33.67
C LYS A 301 32.96 -5.12 34.26
N ALA A 302 32.98 -6.46 34.16
CA ALA A 302 31.95 -7.32 34.75
C ALA A 302 31.78 -7.05 36.26
N ALA A 303 32.88 -6.98 37.01
CA ALA A 303 32.89 -6.64 38.44
C ALA A 303 32.24 -5.26 38.71
N LYS A 304 32.58 -4.22 37.94
CA LYS A 304 31.99 -2.87 38.09
C LYS A 304 30.48 -2.86 37.82
N ILE A 305 30.03 -3.55 36.77
CA ILE A 305 28.61 -3.68 36.44
C ILE A 305 27.87 -4.41 37.57
N LEU A 306 28.35 -5.59 37.95
CA LEU A 306 27.76 -6.41 39.04
C LEU A 306 27.74 -5.67 40.38
N SER A 307 28.80 -4.92 40.71
CA SER A 307 28.88 -4.18 41.97
C SER A 307 27.86 -3.05 42.04
N ARG A 308 27.57 -2.39 40.91
CA ARG A 308 26.49 -1.39 40.80
C ARG A 308 25.10 -2.03 40.91
N LEU A 309 24.90 -3.22 40.36
CA LEU A 309 23.60 -3.93 40.41
C LEU A 309 23.25 -4.41 41.82
N THR A 310 24.21 -4.99 42.55
CA THR A 310 23.95 -5.63 43.86
C THR A 310 24.39 -4.80 45.06
N LYS A 311 25.07 -3.67 44.82
CA LYS A 311 25.71 -2.83 45.85
C LYS A 311 26.75 -3.60 46.70
N ARG A 312 27.43 -4.59 46.10
CA ARG A 312 28.45 -5.44 46.74
C ARG A 312 29.74 -5.46 45.92
N ASN A 313 30.89 -5.46 46.56
CA ASN A 313 32.18 -5.55 45.86
C ASN A 313 32.50 -7.02 45.50
N TYR A 314 32.83 -7.26 44.22
CA TYR A 314 33.27 -8.57 43.73
C TYR A 314 34.77 -8.59 43.50
N LYS A 315 35.46 -9.61 44.05
CA LYS A 315 36.89 -9.84 43.82
C LYS A 315 37.09 -10.83 42.67
N ILE A 316 38.03 -10.53 41.78
CA ILE A 316 38.55 -11.48 40.79
C ILE A 316 39.35 -12.56 41.53
N GLN A 317 39.17 -13.81 41.13
CA GLN A 317 39.84 -14.99 41.69
C GLN A 317 40.58 -15.72 40.58
N LYS A 318 41.76 -16.28 40.87
CA LYS A 318 42.50 -17.12 39.94
C LYS A 318 42.08 -18.58 40.09
N ASP A 319 41.82 -19.28 38.98
CA ASP A 319 41.64 -20.73 39.03
C ASP A 319 43.02 -21.41 39.20
N SER A 320 43.16 -22.28 40.20
CA SER A 320 44.43 -22.94 40.50
C SER A 320 44.88 -23.96 39.45
N ARG A 321 44.00 -24.31 38.50
CA ARG A 321 44.22 -25.39 37.52
C ARG A 321 44.72 -24.89 36.16
N ASN A 322 44.64 -23.59 35.87
CA ASN A 322 45.00 -23.02 34.58
C ASN A 322 45.37 -21.52 34.72
N LYS A 323 45.41 -20.77 33.61
CA LYS A 323 45.71 -19.33 33.59
C LYS A 323 44.46 -18.44 33.69
N THR A 324 43.28 -19.04 33.90
CA THR A 324 42.00 -18.34 33.85
C THR A 324 41.68 -17.67 35.19
N HIS A 325 41.22 -16.43 35.10
CA HIS A 325 40.64 -15.67 36.20
C HIS A 325 39.11 -15.74 36.12
N TYR A 326 38.43 -15.59 37.25
CA TYR A 326 36.98 -15.65 37.32
C TYR A 326 36.39 -14.75 38.40
N ILE A 327 35.13 -14.36 38.17
CA ILE A 327 34.28 -13.73 39.18
C ILE A 327 33.14 -14.70 39.49
N ALA A 328 32.77 -14.82 40.77
CA ALA A 328 31.67 -15.64 41.23
C ALA A 328 30.60 -14.79 41.92
N ILE A 329 29.34 -15.02 41.55
CA ILE A 329 28.16 -14.34 42.09
C ILE A 329 27.21 -15.39 42.66
N TYR A 330 26.74 -15.14 43.88
CA TYR A 330 25.78 -15.97 44.62
C TYR A 330 24.47 -15.24 44.91
N ASP A 331 24.28 -14.08 44.28
CA ASP A 331 23.09 -13.26 44.46
C ASP A 331 21.89 -13.88 43.73
N PRO A 332 20.82 -14.30 44.45
CA PRO A 332 19.72 -15.04 43.83
C PRO A 332 19.00 -14.24 42.74
N LYS A 333 18.80 -12.93 42.95
CA LYS A 333 18.10 -12.04 42.01
C LYS A 333 18.87 -11.93 40.68
N VAL A 334 20.19 -11.75 40.75
CA VAL A 334 21.03 -11.72 39.54
C VAL A 334 21.06 -13.08 38.85
N ILE A 335 21.22 -14.17 39.59
CA ILE A 335 21.24 -15.52 39.00
C ILE A 335 19.90 -15.84 38.31
N GLU A 336 18.78 -15.53 38.95
CA GLU A 336 17.44 -15.76 38.41
C GLU A 336 17.18 -14.92 37.16
N PHE A 337 17.57 -13.64 37.17
CA PHE A 337 17.55 -12.78 35.98
C PHE A 337 18.31 -13.41 34.80
N PHE A 338 19.55 -13.87 35.00
CA PHE A 338 20.30 -14.52 33.91
C PHE A 338 19.62 -15.81 33.42
N ARG A 339 19.06 -16.64 34.32
CA ARG A 339 18.32 -17.86 33.95
C ARG A 339 17.07 -17.56 33.14
N GLU A 340 16.29 -16.54 33.54
CA GLU A 340 15.06 -16.14 32.87
C GLU A 340 15.33 -15.52 31.50
N VAL A 341 16.26 -14.56 31.42
CA VAL A 341 16.56 -13.82 30.19
C VAL A 341 17.20 -14.73 29.13
N THR A 342 18.07 -15.66 29.55
CA THR A 342 18.86 -16.49 28.60
C THR A 342 18.34 -17.92 28.43
N GLY A 343 17.42 -18.38 29.28
CA GLY A 343 17.01 -19.78 29.35
C GLY A 343 18.10 -20.75 29.83
N VAL A 344 19.29 -20.28 30.21
CA VAL A 344 20.42 -21.14 30.60
C VAL A 344 20.21 -21.67 32.03
N LEU A 345 19.82 -22.94 32.12
CA LEU A 345 19.64 -23.65 33.40
C LEU A 345 20.85 -24.51 33.81
N GLY A 346 21.87 -24.64 32.95
CA GLY A 346 23.03 -25.52 33.14
C GLY A 346 24.02 -25.43 31.97
N GLU A 347 24.40 -26.57 31.37
CA GLU A 347 25.31 -26.58 30.23
C GLU A 347 24.73 -25.89 28.98
N LYS A 348 25.51 -24.99 28.37
CA LYS A 348 25.16 -24.26 27.14
C LYS A 348 25.32 -25.12 25.88
N ARG A 349 24.47 -26.13 25.71
CA ARG A 349 24.42 -26.94 24.46
C ARG A 349 23.40 -26.44 23.45
N LYS A 350 22.31 -25.82 23.93
CA LYS A 350 21.28 -25.16 23.15
C LYS A 350 20.98 -23.84 23.83
N ILE A 351 21.28 -22.73 23.15
CA ILE A 351 21.07 -21.37 23.64
C ILE A 351 20.52 -20.54 22.49
N ASN A 352 19.79 -19.48 22.83
CA ASN A 352 19.21 -18.54 21.87
C ASN A 352 19.67 -17.12 22.26
N ILE A 353 19.62 -16.20 21.30
CA ILE A 353 19.72 -14.78 21.62
C ILE A 353 18.44 -14.40 22.39
N PRO A 354 18.53 -13.79 23.58
CA PRO A 354 17.35 -13.41 24.36
C PRO A 354 16.37 -12.57 23.56
N THR A 355 15.08 -12.89 23.60
CA THR A 355 14.01 -12.08 22.99
C THR A 355 14.03 -10.63 23.47
N ALA A 356 14.48 -10.40 24.70
CA ALA A 356 14.72 -9.06 25.24
C ALA A 356 15.73 -8.26 24.38
N ILE A 357 16.82 -8.88 23.91
CA ILE A 357 17.83 -8.23 23.05
C ILE A 357 17.24 -7.89 21.68
N PHE A 358 16.50 -8.79 21.02
CA PHE A 358 15.85 -8.48 19.73
C PHE A 358 14.87 -7.30 19.82
N LYS A 359 14.30 -7.09 21.01
CA LYS A 359 13.34 -6.02 21.29
C LYS A 359 13.95 -4.85 22.09
N SER A 360 15.26 -4.66 22.03
CA SER A 360 15.99 -3.58 22.69
C SER A 360 16.45 -2.47 21.71
N PRO A 361 16.89 -1.31 22.22
CA PRO A 361 17.52 -0.26 21.42
C PRO A 361 18.80 -0.76 20.72
N LEU A 362 19.14 -0.15 19.58
CA LEU A 362 20.35 -0.53 18.83
C LEU A 362 21.65 -0.40 19.64
N THR A 363 21.73 0.53 20.59
CA THR A 363 22.87 0.69 21.51
C THR A 363 23.07 -0.54 22.39
N VAL A 364 21.99 -1.05 22.98
CA VAL A 364 22.00 -2.29 23.78
C VAL A 364 22.37 -3.50 22.94
N ILE A 365 21.86 -3.61 21.70
CA ILE A 365 22.21 -4.71 20.79
C ILE A 365 23.68 -4.63 20.36
N ASN A 366 24.19 -3.43 20.06
CA ASN A 366 25.59 -3.20 19.75
C ASN A 366 26.50 -3.57 20.93
N SER A 367 26.09 -3.21 22.16
CA SER A 367 26.82 -3.56 23.38
C SER A 367 26.79 -5.07 23.65
N PHE A 368 25.66 -5.75 23.38
CA PHE A 368 25.56 -7.21 23.40
C PHE A 368 26.48 -7.89 22.38
N LEU A 369 26.53 -7.39 21.14
CA LEU A 369 27.50 -7.85 20.14
C LEU A 369 28.95 -7.63 20.60
N ALA A 370 29.24 -6.51 21.27
CA ALA A 370 30.55 -6.26 21.86
C ALA A 370 30.88 -7.27 22.98
N GLY A 371 29.93 -7.64 23.84
CA GLY A 371 30.11 -8.68 24.85
C GLY A 371 30.38 -10.07 24.26
N LEU A 372 29.72 -10.42 23.15
CA LEU A 372 30.02 -11.63 22.37
C LEU A 372 31.43 -11.57 21.76
N ILE A 373 31.85 -10.40 21.24
CA ILE A 373 33.20 -10.22 20.71
C ILE A 373 34.24 -10.36 21.84
N ASP A 374 34.01 -9.72 22.99
CA ASP A 374 34.90 -9.77 24.16
C ASP A 374 34.99 -11.16 24.83
N SER A 375 34.11 -12.11 24.47
CA SER A 375 34.14 -13.51 24.90
C SER A 375 34.57 -14.47 23.76
N ASP A 376 33.67 -15.29 23.21
CA ASP A 376 33.99 -16.29 22.16
C ASP A 376 34.38 -15.69 20.78
N GLY A 377 34.40 -14.36 20.64
CA GLY A 377 34.78 -13.67 19.42
C GLY A 377 36.27 -13.80 19.07
N TYR A 378 36.55 -14.29 17.87
CA TYR A 378 37.89 -14.36 17.29
C TYR A 378 38.07 -13.38 16.13
N ILE A 379 39.10 -12.53 16.22
CA ILE A 379 39.56 -11.68 15.12
C ILE A 379 40.97 -12.14 14.74
N SER A 380 41.15 -12.47 13.46
CA SER A 380 42.42 -12.98 12.94
C SER A 380 43.54 -11.93 13.03
N LYS A 381 44.79 -12.35 13.16
CA LYS A 381 45.97 -11.45 13.14
C LYS A 381 46.35 -11.03 11.71
N GLU A 382 46.01 -11.84 10.71
CA GLU A 382 46.57 -11.77 9.35
C GLU A 382 45.50 -11.59 8.26
N LYS A 383 44.28 -12.08 8.49
CA LYS A 383 43.21 -12.11 7.50
C LYS A 383 42.08 -11.20 7.95
N ILE A 384 41.46 -10.51 7.00
CA ILE A 384 40.23 -9.73 7.22
C ILE A 384 39.11 -10.73 7.56
N ARG A 385 39.00 -11.10 8.84
CA ARG A 385 38.03 -12.07 9.33
C ARG A 385 37.71 -11.89 10.81
N PHE A 386 36.43 -11.76 11.09
CA PHE A 386 35.82 -12.06 12.38
C PHE A 386 35.13 -13.43 12.31
N THR A 387 35.29 -14.23 13.36
CA THR A 387 34.62 -15.52 13.54
C THR A 387 34.03 -15.56 14.95
N TYR A 388 32.76 -15.91 15.09
CA TYR A 388 32.16 -16.31 16.36
C TYR A 388 31.85 -17.80 16.29
N ALA A 389 32.21 -18.57 17.32
CA ALA A 389 31.98 -20.01 17.38
C ALA A 389 31.07 -20.37 18.55
N SER A 390 30.10 -21.26 18.33
CA SER A 390 29.26 -21.82 19.40
C SER A 390 29.02 -23.30 19.17
N SER A 391 28.72 -24.04 20.24
CA SER A 391 28.21 -25.41 20.18
C SER A 391 26.74 -25.48 19.72
N SER A 392 25.97 -24.39 19.89
CA SER A 392 24.57 -24.32 19.45
C SER A 392 24.46 -23.80 18.02
N GLN A 393 23.74 -24.55 17.18
CA GLN A 393 23.43 -24.15 15.81
C GLN A 393 22.42 -23.01 15.79
N GLU A 394 21.38 -23.11 16.61
CA GLU A 394 20.25 -22.18 16.71
C GLU A 394 20.75 -20.76 17.03
N PHE A 395 21.67 -20.63 18.00
CA PHE A 395 22.33 -19.37 18.33
C PHE A 395 23.04 -18.73 17.13
N ILE A 396 23.78 -19.54 16.37
CA ILE A 396 24.53 -19.08 15.19
C ILE A 396 23.58 -18.64 14.07
N GLU A 397 22.47 -19.34 13.87
CA GLU A 397 21.45 -18.98 12.89
C GLU A 397 20.65 -17.72 13.30
N GLU A 398 20.43 -17.49 14.60
CA GLU A 398 19.83 -16.26 15.13
C GLU A 398 20.77 -15.08 15.03
N LEU A 399 22.04 -15.24 15.39
CA LEU A 399 23.08 -14.22 15.21
C LEU A 399 23.26 -13.89 13.72
N SER A 400 23.21 -14.91 12.84
CA SER A 400 23.18 -14.74 11.38
C SER A 400 21.99 -13.88 10.94
N SER A 401 20.80 -14.18 11.46
CA SER A 401 19.57 -13.48 11.10
C SER A 401 19.57 -12.03 11.60
N LEU A 402 20.07 -11.78 12.82
CA LEU A 402 20.23 -10.44 13.40
C LEU A 402 21.19 -9.58 12.58
N LEU A 403 22.37 -10.11 12.28
CA LEU A 403 23.35 -9.44 11.44
C LEU A 403 22.80 -9.26 10.02
N SER A 404 22.02 -10.21 9.49
CA SER A 404 21.34 -10.03 8.21
C SER A 404 20.29 -8.93 8.23
N LEU A 405 19.49 -8.73 9.30
CA LEU A 405 18.57 -7.59 9.42
C LEU A 405 19.31 -6.25 9.43
N PHE A 406 20.52 -6.26 9.97
CA PHE A 406 21.42 -5.11 9.93
C PHE A 406 22.08 -4.95 8.56
N GLY A 407 21.89 -5.86 7.60
CA GLY A 407 22.48 -5.82 6.27
C GLY A 407 23.95 -6.27 6.23
N PHE A 408 24.37 -7.15 7.14
CA PHE A 408 25.62 -7.92 6.99
C PHE A 408 25.35 -9.20 6.20
N ARG A 409 26.32 -9.61 5.37
CA ARG A 409 26.37 -10.92 4.73
C ARG A 409 27.15 -11.91 5.61
N THR A 410 26.45 -12.73 6.33
CA THR A 410 27.05 -13.77 7.19
C THR A 410 27.33 -15.04 6.41
N SER A 411 28.36 -15.79 6.79
CA SER A 411 28.54 -17.17 6.35
C SER A 411 28.66 -18.11 7.54
N THR A 412 27.85 -19.17 7.56
CA THR A 412 27.82 -20.16 8.63
C THR A 412 28.49 -21.47 8.20
N ARG A 413 29.24 -22.10 9.10
CA ARG A 413 29.97 -23.35 8.84
C ARG A 413 29.90 -24.30 10.03
N ARG A 414 29.57 -25.57 9.78
CA ARG A 414 29.72 -26.66 10.75
C ARG A 414 31.16 -27.19 10.73
N LYS A 415 31.80 -27.24 11.89
CA LYS A 415 33.19 -27.70 12.09
C LYS A 415 33.19 -29.02 12.85
N LYS A 416 33.79 -30.05 12.24
CA LYS A 416 33.98 -31.36 12.87
C LYS A 416 34.96 -31.23 14.06
N PRO A 417 34.74 -31.96 15.17
CA PRO A 417 35.65 -31.96 16.30
C PRO A 417 37.03 -32.54 15.93
N ARG A 418 38.08 -32.12 16.66
CA ARG A 418 39.47 -32.59 16.47
C ARG A 418 39.81 -33.87 17.28
N LYS A 419 38.94 -34.25 18.21
CA LYS A 419 39.04 -35.44 19.08
C LYS A 419 37.62 -35.92 19.38
N ASP A 420 37.39 -37.23 19.52
CA ASP A 420 36.04 -37.79 19.62
C ASP A 420 35.21 -37.31 20.83
N LYS A 421 35.88 -36.82 21.89
CA LYS A 421 35.23 -36.24 23.08
C LYS A 421 34.89 -34.74 22.96
N TRP A 422 35.17 -34.10 21.83
CA TRP A 422 34.90 -32.66 21.64
C TRP A 422 33.56 -32.43 20.93
N LEU A 423 32.86 -31.37 21.30
CA LEU A 423 31.59 -31.00 20.68
C LEU A 423 31.79 -30.53 19.23
N VAL A 424 30.76 -30.72 18.41
CA VAL A 424 30.64 -30.07 17.10
C VAL A 424 30.49 -28.56 17.33
N MET A 425 31.25 -27.76 16.60
CA MET A 425 31.17 -26.30 16.66
C MET A 425 30.57 -25.74 15.38
N HIS A 426 29.79 -24.68 15.52
CA HIS A 426 29.16 -23.89 14.46
C HIS A 426 29.82 -22.51 14.46
N GLU A 427 30.42 -22.13 13.32
CA GLU A 427 31.15 -20.88 13.15
C GLU A 427 30.34 -19.92 12.28
N LEU A 428 30.08 -18.71 12.76
CA LEU A 428 29.64 -17.56 11.97
C LEU A 428 30.86 -16.74 11.58
N ASN A 429 30.97 -16.34 10.31
CA ASN A 429 32.09 -15.54 9.80
C ASN A 429 31.61 -14.26 9.12
N LEU A 430 32.38 -13.19 9.32
CA LEU A 430 32.38 -11.97 8.51
C LEU A 430 33.80 -11.83 7.95
N ASP A 431 33.94 -11.80 6.62
CA ASP A 431 35.22 -11.98 5.92
C ASP A 431 35.55 -10.87 4.90
N THR A 432 34.83 -9.74 4.96
CA THR A 432 35.10 -8.55 4.15
C THR A 432 35.44 -7.33 5.01
N GLN A 433 36.20 -6.39 4.43
CA GLN A 433 36.65 -5.21 5.16
C GLN A 433 35.51 -4.26 5.50
N GLU A 434 34.57 -4.05 4.55
CA GLU A 434 33.35 -3.28 4.77
C GLU A 434 32.60 -3.76 6.02
N GLN A 435 32.48 -5.07 6.19
CA GLN A 435 31.80 -5.66 7.34
C GLN A 435 32.57 -5.48 8.65
N LEU A 436 33.90 -5.60 8.65
CA LEU A 436 34.68 -5.34 9.87
C LEU A 436 34.68 -3.85 10.25
N ALA A 437 34.79 -2.95 9.28
CA ALA A 437 34.68 -1.51 9.51
C ALA A 437 33.29 -1.11 10.02
N ARG A 438 32.23 -1.74 9.50
CA ARG A 438 30.87 -1.54 9.97
C ARG A 438 30.63 -2.12 11.36
N LEU A 439 31.14 -3.32 11.63
CA LEU A 439 31.08 -3.93 12.96
C LEU A 439 31.81 -3.04 13.97
N TRP A 440 33.03 -2.62 13.66
CA TRP A 440 33.81 -1.65 14.44
C TRP A 440 32.98 -0.41 14.78
N GLY A 441 32.40 0.25 13.77
CA GLY A 441 31.56 1.44 13.98
C GLY A 441 30.32 1.21 14.86
N MET A 442 29.86 -0.03 15.02
CA MET A 442 28.79 -0.40 15.94
C MET A 442 29.30 -0.69 17.37
N VAL A 443 30.43 -1.38 17.53
CA VAL A 443 30.86 -1.96 18.81
C VAL A 443 32.01 -1.24 19.52
N LYS A 444 32.74 -0.36 18.83
CA LYS A 444 34.00 0.28 19.31
C LYS A 444 33.92 0.94 20.70
N ASP A 445 32.76 1.50 21.04
CA ASP A 445 32.55 2.27 22.27
C ASP A 445 32.18 1.34 23.45
N TYR A 446 31.94 0.06 23.18
CA TYR A 446 31.53 -0.96 24.16
C TYR A 446 32.59 -2.05 24.39
N LEU A 447 33.50 -2.27 23.43
CA LEU A 447 34.59 -3.26 23.49
C LEU A 447 35.60 -2.95 24.60
N VAL A 448 36.00 -4.00 25.31
CA VAL A 448 36.91 -3.93 26.47
C VAL A 448 38.26 -4.59 26.19
N ASN A 449 38.27 -5.75 25.53
CA ASN A 449 39.50 -6.50 25.35
C ASN A 449 40.41 -5.78 24.35
N ASN A 450 41.52 -5.24 24.83
CA ASN A 450 42.40 -4.37 24.04
C ASN A 450 42.92 -5.07 22.77
N LEU A 451 43.32 -6.35 22.88
CA LEU A 451 43.80 -7.13 21.74
C LEU A 451 42.74 -7.33 20.65
N ARG A 452 41.47 -7.55 21.01
CA ARG A 452 40.36 -7.66 20.05
C ARG A 452 40.01 -6.30 19.46
N ARG A 453 40.01 -5.24 20.29
CA ARG A 453 39.78 -3.84 19.89
C ARG A 453 40.79 -3.40 18.82
N GLU A 454 42.08 -3.49 19.11
CA GLU A 454 43.18 -3.14 18.20
C GLU A 454 43.11 -3.90 16.87
N ARG A 455 42.82 -5.21 16.92
CA ARG A 455 42.69 -6.02 15.69
C ARG A 455 41.48 -5.63 14.85
N LEU A 456 40.34 -5.32 15.47
CA LEU A 456 39.14 -4.89 14.73
C LEU A 456 39.34 -3.50 14.13
N GLU A 457 39.92 -2.59 14.91
CA GLU A 457 40.30 -1.23 14.50
C GLU A 457 41.28 -1.24 13.33
N LYS A 458 42.32 -2.07 13.38
CA LYS A 458 43.29 -2.24 12.29
C LYS A 458 42.59 -2.54 10.96
N PHE A 459 41.73 -3.56 10.92
CA PHE A 459 41.00 -3.88 9.69
C PHE A 459 39.94 -2.83 9.31
N ALA A 460 39.41 -2.07 10.27
CA ALA A 460 38.50 -0.98 9.99
C ALA A 460 39.18 0.23 9.32
N ILE A 461 40.46 0.49 9.64
CA ILE A 461 41.19 1.68 9.20
C ILE A 461 42.05 1.42 7.94
N GLU A 462 42.69 0.25 7.79
CA GLU A 462 43.62 -0.05 6.68
C GLU A 462 42.92 -0.27 5.31
N TYR A 463 42.29 0.75 4.74
CA TYR A 463 41.60 0.72 3.43
C TYR A 463 42.58 0.54 2.25
N SER A 464 43.18 -0.65 2.13
CA SER A 464 44.30 -0.93 1.22
C SER A 464 43.95 -1.84 0.04
N ARG A 465 42.88 -2.65 0.10
CA ARG A 465 42.52 -3.61 -0.96
C ARG A 465 41.00 -3.73 -1.13
N TYR A 466 40.52 -3.49 -2.35
CA TYR A 466 39.15 -3.80 -2.72
C TYR A 466 38.89 -5.32 -2.65
N THR A 467 37.69 -5.74 -2.23
CA THR A 467 37.34 -7.17 -2.17
C THR A 467 37.14 -7.77 -3.57
N SER A 468 37.16 -9.11 -3.66
CA SER A 468 36.86 -9.85 -4.89
C SER A 468 35.37 -9.97 -5.22
N ARG A 469 34.47 -9.35 -4.44
CA ARG A 469 33.02 -9.40 -4.68
C ARG A 469 32.68 -8.61 -5.93
N SER A 470 32.28 -9.30 -7.00
CA SER A 470 31.83 -8.66 -8.23
C SER A 470 30.62 -7.75 -7.98
N CYS A 471 30.60 -6.58 -8.61
CA CYS A 471 29.44 -5.70 -8.66
C CYS A 471 28.48 -6.14 -9.77
N PRO A 472 27.16 -6.18 -9.54
CA PRO A 472 26.18 -6.40 -10.60
C PRO A 472 25.89 -5.16 -11.46
N LEU A 473 26.49 -4.01 -11.13
CA LEU A 473 26.42 -2.79 -11.95
C LEU A 473 27.48 -2.89 -13.07
N SER A 474 27.07 -2.73 -14.32
CA SER A 474 27.96 -2.72 -15.49
C SER A 474 28.67 -1.36 -15.66
N PHE A 475 29.73 -1.34 -16.46
CA PHE A 475 30.45 -0.09 -16.73
C PHE A 475 29.61 0.89 -17.56
N THR A 476 28.88 0.38 -18.55
CA THR A 476 27.97 1.14 -19.44
C THR A 476 26.94 1.93 -18.64
N GLU A 477 26.40 1.35 -17.58
CA GLU A 477 25.43 1.99 -16.69
C GLU A 477 26.03 3.13 -15.86
N MET A 478 27.33 3.07 -15.59
CA MET A 478 28.08 4.09 -14.85
C MET A 478 28.65 5.19 -15.75
N GLU A 479 28.83 4.89 -17.04
CA GLU A 479 29.47 5.74 -18.05
C GLU A 479 28.89 7.18 -18.14
N PRO A 480 27.55 7.40 -18.09
CA PRO A 480 26.99 8.75 -18.17
C PRO A 480 27.42 9.66 -17.00
N TYR A 481 27.50 9.10 -15.79
CA TYR A 481 27.93 9.86 -14.60
C TYR A 481 29.43 10.17 -14.64
N LEU A 482 30.24 9.25 -15.18
CA LEU A 482 31.67 9.47 -15.43
C LEU A 482 31.89 10.61 -16.42
N ASN A 483 31.17 10.60 -17.55
CA ASN A 483 31.25 11.69 -18.52
C ASN A 483 30.83 13.05 -17.91
N LYS A 484 29.77 13.09 -17.08
CA LYS A 484 29.34 14.32 -16.39
C LYS A 484 30.36 14.91 -15.41
N ILE A 485 31.17 14.09 -14.73
CA ILE A 485 32.28 14.60 -13.92
C ILE A 485 33.52 14.99 -14.75
N GLY A 486 33.46 14.89 -16.09
CA GLY A 486 34.53 15.29 -17.01
C GLY A 486 35.50 14.17 -17.39
N LEU A 487 35.15 12.91 -17.14
CA LEU A 487 36.01 11.76 -17.40
C LEU A 487 35.73 11.19 -18.79
N VAL A 488 36.69 11.29 -19.72
CA VAL A 488 36.51 10.86 -21.11
C VAL A 488 36.56 9.33 -21.21
N THR A 489 35.41 8.69 -21.40
CA THR A 489 35.32 7.22 -21.36
C THR A 489 35.66 6.51 -22.66
N LYS A 490 35.53 7.18 -23.81
CA LYS A 490 35.73 6.60 -25.15
C LYS A 490 37.19 6.61 -25.65
N GLY A 491 38.10 7.30 -24.97
CA GLY A 491 39.52 7.41 -25.36
C GLY A 491 40.45 6.36 -24.72
N SER A 492 41.71 6.33 -25.16
CA SER A 492 42.76 5.43 -24.65
C SER A 492 43.14 5.65 -23.17
N GLN A 493 42.73 6.77 -22.57
CA GLN A 493 43.05 7.18 -21.21
C GLN A 493 42.63 6.14 -20.15
N ILE A 494 41.43 5.56 -20.26
CA ILE A 494 40.96 4.53 -19.33
C ILE A 494 41.71 3.19 -19.49
N HIS A 495 42.29 2.94 -20.67
CA HIS A 495 42.87 1.65 -21.04
C HIS A 495 44.33 1.49 -20.58
N ARG A 496 45.06 2.58 -20.34
CA ARG A 496 46.51 2.55 -20.08
C ARG A 496 46.91 2.74 -18.61
N GLU A 497 46.11 3.45 -17.81
CA GLU A 497 46.48 3.82 -16.44
C GLU A 497 45.27 3.95 -15.49
N SER A 498 45.54 4.30 -14.22
CA SER A 498 44.49 4.60 -13.24
C SER A 498 44.00 6.04 -13.41
N VAL A 499 42.70 6.24 -13.55
CA VAL A 499 42.14 7.59 -13.75
C VAL A 499 41.98 8.31 -12.42
N LYS A 500 42.48 9.53 -12.32
CA LYS A 500 42.37 10.37 -11.11
C LYS A 500 41.05 11.12 -11.10
N ILE A 501 40.26 10.94 -10.03
CA ILE A 501 39.03 11.68 -9.77
C ILE A 501 39.18 12.34 -8.39
N LYS A 502 39.29 13.68 -8.37
CA LYS A 502 39.73 14.47 -7.20
C LYS A 502 41.04 13.92 -6.62
N ASP A 503 41.00 13.40 -5.41
CA ASP A 503 42.10 12.86 -4.61
C ASP A 503 42.37 11.36 -4.85
N LYS A 504 41.49 10.66 -5.59
CA LYS A 504 41.48 9.18 -5.67
C LYS A 504 41.76 8.65 -7.06
N LEU A 505 42.43 7.48 -7.12
CA LEU A 505 42.77 6.77 -8.36
C LEU A 505 41.83 5.57 -8.58
N PHE A 506 41.24 5.49 -9.78
CA PHE A 506 40.32 4.43 -10.20
C PHE A 506 40.78 3.81 -11.52
N TRP A 507 41.28 2.57 -11.48
CA TRP A 507 41.59 1.82 -12.71
C TRP A 507 40.34 1.16 -13.28
N LEU A 508 39.74 1.72 -14.34
CA LEU A 508 38.42 1.29 -14.83
C LEU A 508 38.47 0.31 -16.01
N ALA A 509 39.64 0.06 -16.62
CA ALA A 509 39.81 -0.77 -17.82
C ALA A 509 39.11 -2.14 -17.76
N ARG A 510 39.39 -2.93 -16.72
CA ARG A 510 38.82 -4.28 -16.56
C ARG A 510 37.29 -4.30 -16.44
N TRP A 511 36.71 -3.26 -15.83
CA TRP A 511 35.25 -3.13 -15.74
C TRP A 511 34.64 -2.78 -17.10
N LYS A 512 35.31 -1.91 -17.87
CA LYS A 512 34.90 -1.53 -19.24
C LYS A 512 34.99 -2.69 -20.24
N TRP A 513 35.81 -3.71 -19.96
CA TRP A 513 35.94 -4.93 -20.76
C TRP A 513 35.14 -6.11 -20.20
N ASP A 514 34.19 -5.86 -19.28
CA ASP A 514 33.35 -6.88 -18.63
C ASP A 514 34.10 -8.02 -17.92
N GLU A 515 35.40 -7.84 -17.64
CA GLU A 515 36.19 -8.70 -16.75
C GLU A 515 35.81 -8.54 -15.25
N GLY A 516 34.80 -7.71 -14.99
CA GLY A 516 34.24 -7.45 -13.66
C GLY A 516 34.92 -6.32 -12.88
N VAL A 517 34.27 -5.94 -11.79
CA VAL A 517 34.76 -4.92 -10.87
C VAL A 517 34.38 -5.28 -9.43
N SER A 518 35.22 -4.91 -8.49
CA SER A 518 34.91 -5.00 -7.06
C SER A 518 33.80 -4.03 -6.68
N LEU A 519 32.77 -4.52 -5.97
CA LEU A 519 31.67 -3.71 -5.46
C LEU A 519 32.16 -2.50 -4.65
N ASP A 520 33.17 -2.67 -3.79
CA ASP A 520 33.75 -1.58 -2.98
C ASP A 520 34.24 -0.40 -3.83
N LYS A 521 34.79 -0.69 -5.01
CA LYS A 521 35.32 0.31 -5.94
C LYS A 521 34.20 1.08 -6.64
N VAL A 522 33.11 0.39 -6.98
CA VAL A 522 31.88 1.02 -7.50
C VAL A 522 31.23 1.91 -6.42
N LEU A 523 31.10 1.42 -5.19
CA LEU A 523 30.56 2.21 -4.08
C LEU A 523 31.44 3.44 -3.76
N ALA A 524 32.77 3.30 -3.78
CA ALA A 524 33.72 4.41 -3.62
C ALA A 524 33.63 5.42 -4.76
N LEU A 525 33.46 4.95 -6.00
CA LEU A 525 33.29 5.78 -7.18
C LEU A 525 31.97 6.56 -7.15
N ILE A 526 30.84 5.91 -6.84
CA ILE A 526 29.53 6.56 -6.67
C ILE A 526 29.60 7.64 -5.57
N LYS A 527 30.21 7.33 -4.42
CA LYS A 527 30.44 8.32 -3.33
C LYS A 527 31.25 9.52 -3.84
N THR A 528 32.31 9.28 -4.62
CA THR A 528 33.17 10.35 -5.17
C THR A 528 32.39 11.22 -6.17
N ILE A 529 31.60 10.61 -7.06
CA ILE A 529 30.76 11.31 -8.05
C ILE A 529 29.70 12.17 -7.37
N LEU A 530 29.06 11.69 -6.30
CA LEU A 530 28.09 12.47 -5.52
C LEU A 530 28.69 13.76 -4.91
N THR A 531 30.02 13.87 -4.79
CA THR A 531 30.70 15.12 -4.37
C THR A 531 30.86 16.15 -5.50
N PHE A 532 30.38 15.86 -6.71
CA PHE A 532 30.20 16.81 -7.81
C PHE A 532 28.71 17.17 -7.91
N SER A 533 28.13 17.65 -6.81
CA SER A 533 26.70 17.96 -6.68
C SER A 533 26.19 18.82 -7.83
N ASP A 534 26.98 19.76 -8.29
CA ASP A 534 26.52 20.84 -9.16
C ASP A 534 26.46 20.39 -10.64
N ARG A 535 26.98 19.20 -10.94
CA ARG A 535 26.95 18.55 -12.26
C ARG A 535 25.91 17.44 -12.39
N LEU A 536 25.12 17.21 -11.33
CA LEU A 536 24.14 16.13 -11.25
C LEU A 536 22.74 16.69 -10.94
N ILE A 537 21.75 16.36 -11.77
CA ILE A 537 20.36 16.77 -11.51
C ILE A 537 19.79 16.01 -10.29
N PRO A 538 18.73 16.51 -9.63
CA PRO A 538 18.17 15.86 -8.43
C PRO A 538 17.84 14.37 -8.60
N ALA A 539 17.28 13.98 -9.75
CA ALA A 539 16.96 12.59 -10.05
C ALA A 539 18.21 11.66 -10.11
N GLU A 540 19.34 12.17 -10.60
CA GLU A 540 20.60 11.43 -10.67
C GLU A 540 21.22 11.25 -9.28
N LYS A 541 21.17 12.30 -8.45
CA LYS A 541 21.59 12.23 -7.04
C LYS A 541 20.80 11.16 -6.30
N GLU A 542 19.47 11.12 -6.46
CA GLU A 542 18.64 10.10 -5.82
C GLU A 542 18.91 8.69 -6.37
N LYS A 543 19.10 8.52 -7.69
CA LYS A 543 19.47 7.21 -8.28
C LYS A 543 20.82 6.68 -7.74
N LEU A 544 21.84 7.54 -7.66
CA LEU A 544 23.14 7.20 -7.07
C LEU A 544 23.05 6.89 -5.57
N LYS A 545 22.27 7.66 -4.78
CA LYS A 545 21.99 7.36 -3.36
C LYS A 545 21.25 6.03 -3.20
N MET A 546 20.31 5.72 -4.08
CA MET A 546 19.55 4.47 -4.11
C MET A 546 20.47 3.27 -4.39
N TRP A 547 21.41 3.40 -5.34
CA TRP A 547 22.44 2.37 -5.57
C TRP A 547 23.38 2.17 -4.38
N LEU A 548 23.81 3.25 -3.70
CA LEU A 548 24.55 3.13 -2.43
C LEU A 548 23.77 2.41 -1.32
N LEU A 549 22.44 2.36 -1.42
CA LEU A 549 21.56 1.71 -0.45
C LEU A 549 21.28 0.23 -0.80
N ILE A 550 21.19 -0.10 -2.09
CA ILE A 550 20.83 -1.44 -2.59
C ILE A 550 22.07 -2.30 -2.89
N LEU A 551 23.05 -1.80 -3.66
CA LEU A 551 24.18 -2.61 -4.15
C LEU A 551 24.95 -3.36 -3.04
N PRO A 552 25.16 -2.81 -1.82
CA PRO A 552 25.78 -3.56 -0.72
C PRO A 552 25.02 -4.83 -0.33
N THR A 553 23.70 -4.85 -0.47
CA THR A 553 22.81 -5.86 0.13
C THR A 553 22.37 -6.95 -0.83
N LEU A 554 22.70 -6.83 -2.11
CA LEU A 554 22.39 -7.83 -3.13
C LEU A 554 23.11 -9.16 -2.86
N GLN A 555 22.35 -10.24 -2.71
CA GLN A 555 22.91 -11.60 -2.65
C GLN A 555 22.60 -12.35 -3.95
N ARG A 556 23.61 -12.99 -4.51
CA ARG A 556 23.46 -13.80 -5.71
C ARG A 556 22.81 -15.15 -5.36
N VAL A 557 21.86 -15.57 -6.18
CA VAL A 557 21.26 -16.91 -6.13
C VAL A 557 22.31 -17.91 -6.60
N THR A 558 22.57 -18.94 -5.79
CA THR A 558 23.56 -20.00 -6.06
C THR A 558 22.89 -21.27 -6.58
N LYS A 559 21.66 -21.56 -6.11
CA LYS A 559 20.92 -22.78 -6.42
C LYS A 559 19.43 -22.58 -6.18
N ILE A 560 18.60 -23.23 -6.99
CA ILE A 560 17.18 -23.43 -6.73
C ILE A 560 16.93 -24.94 -6.59
N LYS A 561 15.95 -25.33 -5.77
CA LYS A 561 15.40 -26.69 -5.71
C LYS A 561 13.88 -26.62 -5.57
N GLN A 562 13.16 -27.48 -6.29
CA GLN A 562 11.77 -27.77 -5.97
C GLN A 562 11.69 -28.63 -4.68
N GLY A 563 10.57 -28.60 -3.97
CA GLY A 563 10.37 -29.26 -2.69
C GLY A 563 10.17 -30.77 -2.79
N ASN A 564 10.59 -31.49 -1.75
CA ASN A 564 10.48 -32.95 -1.69
C ASN A 564 9.21 -33.44 -0.95
N ALA A 565 8.50 -32.55 -0.25
CA ALA A 565 7.34 -32.86 0.58
C ALA A 565 6.38 -31.67 0.62
N SER A 566 5.11 -31.94 0.91
CA SER A 566 4.14 -30.92 1.30
C SER A 566 4.53 -30.30 2.65
N GLY A 567 3.95 -29.15 2.97
CA GLY A 567 4.15 -28.54 4.28
C GLY A 567 3.41 -27.23 4.48
N ASP A 568 3.56 -26.71 5.68
CA ASP A 568 2.89 -25.49 6.13
C ASP A 568 3.66 -24.24 5.67
N PHE A 569 2.93 -23.28 5.12
CA PHE A 569 3.38 -21.98 4.65
C PHE A 569 2.53 -20.91 5.32
N TYR A 570 3.05 -19.69 5.40
CA TYR A 570 2.44 -18.57 6.08
C TYR A 570 2.69 -17.29 5.28
N ASP A 571 1.86 -16.28 5.49
CA ASP A 571 2.05 -14.98 4.84
C ASP A 571 1.59 -13.82 5.72
N PHE A 572 1.99 -12.59 5.40
CA PHE A 572 1.45 -11.37 6.02
C PHE A 572 0.73 -10.51 4.98
N THR A 573 -0.45 -10.00 5.32
CA THR A 573 -1.00 -8.80 4.66
C THR A 573 -0.40 -7.58 5.36
N VAL A 574 0.24 -6.68 4.61
CA VAL A 574 0.97 -5.52 5.17
C VAL A 574 0.49 -4.20 4.55
N ALA A 575 0.09 -3.24 5.39
CA ALA A 575 -0.82 -2.16 4.99
C ALA A 575 -0.38 -1.26 3.80
N ARG A 576 0.89 -0.85 3.67
CA ARG A 576 1.28 0.19 2.67
C ARG A 576 2.05 -0.35 1.46
N ASN A 577 3.10 -1.16 1.70
CA ASN A 577 3.88 -1.76 0.61
C ASN A 577 3.65 -3.28 0.46
N ASN A 578 2.74 -3.86 1.25
CA ASN A 578 2.36 -5.29 1.25
C ASN A 578 3.48 -6.32 1.30
N ASN A 579 4.61 -5.94 1.87
CA ASN A 579 5.78 -6.76 1.85
C ASN A 579 6.51 -6.69 3.18
N TYR A 580 7.27 -7.73 3.47
CA TYR A 580 7.96 -7.89 4.75
C TYR A 580 9.24 -8.67 4.55
N LEU A 581 10.16 -8.53 5.49
CA LEU A 581 11.39 -9.30 5.53
C LEU A 581 11.12 -10.72 6.05
N SER A 582 11.42 -11.77 5.25
CA SER A 582 11.43 -13.17 5.70
C SER A 582 12.55 -14.04 5.09
N GLY A 583 12.96 -15.10 5.80
CA GLY A 583 13.82 -16.17 5.27
C GLY A 583 14.54 -17.02 6.31
N GLU A 584 15.37 -17.97 5.86
CA GLU A 584 16.21 -18.81 6.70
C GLU A 584 17.68 -18.30 6.64
N ASN A 585 18.21 -17.87 7.79
CA ASN A 585 19.52 -17.23 8.00
C ASN A 585 19.72 -15.82 7.41
N ALA A 586 18.95 -15.42 6.39
CA ALA A 586 18.90 -14.06 5.84
C ALA A 586 17.50 -13.71 5.28
N PHE A 587 17.24 -12.43 5.00
CA PHE A 587 15.88 -11.88 4.79
C PHE A 587 15.58 -11.25 3.40
N ALA A 588 14.54 -11.74 2.69
CA ALA A 588 13.97 -11.26 1.40
C ALA A 588 12.48 -10.80 1.52
N VAL A 589 11.74 -10.48 0.42
CA VAL A 589 10.55 -9.55 0.39
C VAL A 589 9.32 -10.01 -0.51
N VAL A 590 8.02 -9.55 -0.32
CA VAL A 590 6.65 -10.18 -0.65
C VAL A 590 5.49 -9.27 -1.30
N HIS A 591 4.15 -9.64 -1.54
CA HIS A 591 2.88 -8.86 -2.00
C HIS A 591 1.46 -9.67 -2.07
N ASN A 592 0.21 -9.10 -2.33
CA ASN A 592 -1.21 -9.68 -2.69
C ASN A 592 -2.48 -8.66 -2.90
N THR A 593 -3.76 -8.98 -3.40
CA THR A 593 -4.88 -8.03 -3.98
C THR A 593 -6.47 -8.35 -3.98
N GLY A 594 -7.49 -7.45 -4.28
CA GLY A 594 -9.04 -7.59 -4.08
C GLY A 594 -10.28 -7.24 -5.11
N PHE A 595 -11.64 -7.39 -4.81
CA PHE A 595 -12.81 -8.02 -5.64
C PHE A 595 -14.42 -7.88 -5.30
N SER A 596 -15.44 -8.76 -5.66
CA SER A 596 -17.00 -8.59 -5.70
C SER A 596 -17.92 -9.26 -4.59
N PHE A 597 -19.25 -9.00 -4.37
CA PHE A 597 -19.98 -9.43 -3.10
C PHE A 597 -21.45 -9.95 -3.07
N SER A 598 -22.27 -9.89 -4.13
CA SER A 598 -23.75 -9.99 -3.98
C SER A 598 -24.33 -11.30 -3.43
N ARG A 599 -23.62 -12.44 -3.48
CA ARG A 599 -24.16 -13.72 -2.99
C ARG A 599 -24.03 -13.89 -1.48
N LEU A 600 -23.29 -13.04 -0.78
CA LEU A 600 -22.99 -13.21 0.64
C LEU A 600 -24.24 -13.04 1.52
N ARG A 601 -24.35 -13.85 2.58
CA ARG A 601 -25.40 -13.69 3.60
C ARG A 601 -25.25 -12.35 4.33
N PRO A 602 -26.37 -11.71 4.73
CA PRO A 602 -26.31 -10.44 5.40
C PRO A 602 -25.71 -10.54 6.81
N LYS A 603 -25.36 -9.38 7.34
CA LYS A 603 -24.90 -9.20 8.71
C LYS A 603 -25.92 -9.77 9.70
N ASN A 604 -25.42 -10.38 10.76
CA ASN A 604 -26.18 -11.08 11.79
C ASN A 604 -26.87 -12.41 11.35
N SER A 605 -26.75 -12.86 10.10
CA SER A 605 -27.26 -14.19 9.71
C SER A 605 -26.56 -15.33 10.46
N VAL A 606 -27.36 -16.23 11.04
CA VAL A 606 -26.87 -17.40 11.81
C VAL A 606 -26.08 -18.37 10.93
N VAL A 607 -24.83 -18.63 11.31
CA VAL A 607 -23.94 -19.59 10.66
C VAL A 607 -24.13 -20.96 11.32
N LYS A 608 -24.99 -21.80 10.74
CA LYS A 608 -25.37 -23.12 11.30
C LYS A 608 -24.21 -24.02 11.74
N THR A 609 -23.05 -23.92 11.08
CA THR A 609 -21.86 -24.73 11.37
C THR A 609 -21.04 -24.26 12.57
N THR A 610 -21.18 -23.00 13.00
CA THR A 610 -20.40 -22.42 14.12
C THR A 610 -21.26 -21.90 15.26
N GLY A 611 -22.58 -21.76 15.06
CA GLY A 611 -23.50 -21.10 15.99
C GLY A 611 -23.32 -19.58 16.07
N GLY A 612 -22.36 -19.01 15.31
CA GLY A 612 -22.07 -17.58 15.27
C GLY A 612 -22.94 -16.81 14.30
N ILE A 613 -22.65 -15.51 14.18
CA ILE A 613 -23.32 -14.57 13.29
C ILE A 613 -22.39 -14.05 12.20
N ALA A 614 -22.93 -13.81 11.01
CA ALA A 614 -22.17 -13.34 9.85
C ALA A 614 -21.86 -11.83 9.90
N SER A 615 -20.76 -11.43 9.25
CA SER A 615 -20.26 -10.04 9.25
C SER A 615 -20.87 -9.14 8.16
N GLY A 616 -21.57 -9.70 7.17
CA GLY A 616 -22.13 -8.97 6.01
C GLY A 616 -21.10 -8.58 4.93
N PRO A 617 -21.55 -8.21 3.72
CA PRO A 617 -20.69 -7.98 2.55
C PRO A 617 -19.80 -6.75 2.72
N VAL A 618 -20.30 -5.66 3.35
CA VAL A 618 -19.54 -4.43 3.59
C VAL A 618 -18.31 -4.66 4.49
N SER A 619 -18.33 -5.68 5.36
CA SER A 619 -17.17 -6.07 6.15
C SER A 619 -16.07 -6.70 5.28
N PHE A 620 -16.45 -7.61 4.36
CA PHE A 620 -15.52 -8.21 3.40
C PHE A 620 -15.02 -7.18 2.37
N MET A 621 -15.84 -6.19 1.99
CA MET A 621 -15.39 -5.07 1.14
C MET A 621 -14.15 -4.36 1.67
N LYS A 622 -14.09 -4.11 2.99
CA LYS A 622 -12.94 -3.45 3.62
C LYS A 622 -11.69 -4.33 3.58
N VAL A 623 -11.83 -5.64 3.74
CA VAL A 623 -10.72 -6.61 3.55
C VAL A 623 -10.17 -6.54 2.12
N TYR A 624 -11.05 -6.40 1.13
CA TYR A 624 -10.68 -6.40 -0.28
C TYR A 624 -10.08 -5.05 -0.69
N ASP A 625 -10.55 -3.94 -0.10
CA ASP A 625 -10.01 -2.60 -0.31
C ASP A 625 -8.57 -2.51 0.20
N SER A 626 -8.34 -2.97 1.44
CA SER A 626 -7.00 -3.15 2.03
C SER A 626 -6.11 -3.98 1.12
N ALA A 627 -6.57 -5.17 0.68
CA ALA A 627 -5.79 -6.00 -0.23
C ALA A 627 -5.45 -5.25 -1.54
N THR A 628 -6.36 -4.42 -2.06
CA THR A 628 -6.19 -3.76 -3.36
C THR A 628 -5.24 -2.57 -3.32
N GLU A 629 -5.22 -1.78 -2.22
CA GLU A 629 -4.15 -0.80 -1.99
C GLU A 629 -2.77 -1.50 -1.95
N ALA A 630 -2.78 -2.77 -1.55
CA ALA A 630 -1.62 -3.57 -1.25
C ALA A 630 -1.04 -4.34 -2.46
N VAL A 631 -1.63 -4.31 -3.67
CA VAL A 631 -0.92 -4.70 -4.93
C VAL A 631 -1.21 -3.74 -6.07
N LYS A 632 -0.14 -3.45 -6.82
CA LYS A 632 -0.11 -2.37 -7.82
C LYS A 632 0.47 -2.89 -9.14
N GLN A 633 -0.38 -2.97 -10.17
CA GLN A 633 -0.03 -3.45 -11.50
C GLN A 633 1.19 -2.71 -12.07
N GLY A 634 2.21 -3.46 -12.48
CA GLY A 634 3.47 -2.93 -13.02
C GLY A 634 4.20 -1.95 -12.09
N GLY A 635 3.90 -1.95 -10.78
CA GLY A 635 4.45 -1.01 -9.81
C GLY A 635 4.06 0.46 -9.99
N THR A 636 3.12 0.79 -10.87
CA THR A 636 2.75 2.18 -11.21
C THR A 636 1.25 2.48 -11.19
N ARG A 637 0.38 1.46 -11.34
CA ARG A 637 -1.09 1.63 -11.31
C ARG A 637 -1.66 0.96 -10.05
N ARG A 638 -2.56 1.65 -9.33
CA ARG A 638 -3.34 1.02 -8.24
C ARG A 638 -4.37 0.04 -8.84
N GLY A 639 -4.67 -1.04 -8.13
CA GLY A 639 -5.84 -1.86 -8.46
C GLY A 639 -7.13 -1.04 -8.30
N ALA A 640 -8.17 -1.39 -9.05
CA ALA A 640 -9.47 -0.72 -8.99
C ALA A 640 -10.57 -1.77 -9.16
N ASN A 641 -11.54 -1.77 -8.25
CA ASN A 641 -12.56 -2.80 -8.13
C ASN A 641 -13.96 -2.23 -8.39
N MET A 642 -14.87 -3.11 -8.78
CA MET A 642 -16.32 -2.84 -8.75
C MET A 642 -16.95 -3.62 -7.59
N GLY A 643 -17.66 -2.91 -6.71
CA GLY A 643 -18.50 -3.49 -5.67
C GLY A 643 -19.95 -3.33 -6.08
N ILE A 644 -20.68 -4.43 -6.23
CA ILE A 644 -22.10 -4.41 -6.58
C ILE A 644 -22.91 -5.21 -5.55
N LEU A 645 -23.98 -4.59 -5.07
CA LEU A 645 -24.99 -5.22 -4.22
C LEU A 645 -26.38 -5.05 -4.84
N ARG A 646 -27.18 -6.12 -4.87
CA ARG A 646 -28.56 -6.08 -5.35
C ARG A 646 -29.46 -5.35 -4.36
N VAL A 647 -30.43 -4.59 -4.87
CA VAL A 647 -31.25 -3.65 -4.09
C VAL A 647 -32.10 -4.32 -3.00
N ASP A 648 -32.42 -5.60 -3.15
CA ASP A 648 -33.16 -6.42 -2.18
C ASP A 648 -32.26 -7.19 -1.20
N HIS A 649 -30.95 -6.95 -1.19
CA HIS A 649 -30.08 -7.50 -0.16
C HIS A 649 -30.33 -6.82 1.20
N PRO A 650 -30.43 -7.54 2.33
CA PRO A 650 -30.78 -6.92 3.60
C PRO A 650 -29.78 -5.86 4.13
N ASP A 651 -28.52 -5.89 3.69
CA ASP A 651 -27.50 -4.90 4.04
C ASP A 651 -27.41 -3.73 3.03
N VAL A 652 -28.37 -3.59 2.11
CA VAL A 652 -28.37 -2.54 1.05
C VAL A 652 -28.18 -1.13 1.63
N LEU A 653 -28.78 -0.81 2.78
CA LEU A 653 -28.65 0.50 3.42
C LEU A 653 -27.24 0.77 3.97
N GLU A 654 -26.56 -0.25 4.51
CA GLU A 654 -25.17 -0.15 4.98
C GLU A 654 -24.22 -0.03 3.76
N PHE A 655 -24.56 -0.68 2.65
CA PHE A 655 -23.79 -0.59 1.40
C PHE A 655 -23.91 0.78 0.72
N ILE A 656 -25.12 1.33 0.56
CA ILE A 656 -25.34 2.67 -0.01
C ILE A 656 -24.55 3.74 0.77
N THR A 657 -24.45 3.59 2.09
CA THR A 657 -23.77 4.55 2.99
C THR A 657 -22.30 4.22 3.27
N CYS A 658 -21.74 3.11 2.77
CA CYS A 658 -20.41 2.65 3.17
C CYS A 658 -19.25 3.61 2.82
N LYS A 659 -19.47 4.53 1.86
CA LYS A 659 -18.54 5.59 1.45
C LYS A 659 -18.91 6.99 1.98
N ASP A 660 -19.77 7.09 3.00
CA ASP A 660 -20.06 8.35 3.69
C ASP A 660 -18.79 9.07 4.20
N ASN A 661 -17.75 8.27 4.50
CA ASN A 661 -16.37 8.70 4.65
C ASN A 661 -15.51 8.05 3.56
N ASN A 662 -15.20 8.81 2.50
CA ASN A 662 -14.41 8.39 1.34
C ASN A 662 -13.02 7.80 1.69
N LYS A 663 -12.52 7.95 2.92
CA LYS A 663 -11.22 7.45 3.37
C LYS A 663 -11.26 6.02 3.92
N GLN A 664 -12.45 5.38 4.02
CA GLN A 664 -12.58 3.99 4.50
C GLN A 664 -12.53 2.92 3.41
N ILE A 665 -12.93 3.25 2.18
CA ILE A 665 -12.95 2.34 1.03
C ILE A 665 -12.54 3.18 -0.19
N THR A 666 -11.29 3.04 -0.63
CA THR A 666 -10.64 3.96 -1.59
C THR A 666 -10.37 3.36 -2.97
N ASN A 667 -10.36 2.04 -3.09
CA ASN A 667 -10.03 1.28 -4.30
C ASN A 667 -11.25 0.61 -4.95
N PHE A 668 -12.46 0.89 -4.46
CA PHE A 668 -13.73 0.48 -5.05
C PHE A 668 -14.49 1.64 -5.66
N ASN A 669 -15.04 1.43 -6.86
CA ASN A 669 -16.31 2.01 -7.25
C ASN A 669 -17.43 1.14 -6.68
N ILE A 670 -18.52 1.74 -6.17
CA ILE A 670 -19.71 1.01 -5.71
C ILE A 670 -20.94 1.30 -6.58
N SER A 671 -21.80 0.31 -6.76
CA SER A 671 -23.07 0.46 -7.49
C SER A 671 -24.17 -0.45 -6.95
N ILE A 672 -25.43 0.00 -7.07
CA ILE A 672 -26.61 -0.80 -6.71
C ILE A 672 -27.17 -1.47 -7.96
N ALA A 673 -27.32 -2.80 -7.90
CA ALA A 673 -28.06 -3.56 -8.90
C ALA A 673 -29.56 -3.47 -8.61
N ILE A 674 -30.24 -2.58 -9.32
CA ILE A 674 -31.68 -2.30 -9.23
C ILE A 674 -32.45 -3.21 -10.19
N THR A 675 -33.57 -3.75 -9.69
CA THR A 675 -34.54 -4.55 -10.45
C THR A 675 -35.68 -3.70 -11.01
N ASP A 676 -36.33 -4.18 -12.06
CA ASP A 676 -37.53 -3.54 -12.63
C ASP A 676 -38.68 -3.50 -11.61
N GLU A 677 -38.84 -4.55 -10.81
CA GLU A 677 -39.82 -4.62 -9.72
C GLU A 677 -39.63 -3.48 -8.69
N PHE A 678 -38.38 -3.23 -8.28
CA PHE A 678 -38.06 -2.14 -7.37
C PHE A 678 -38.42 -0.79 -7.98
N MET A 679 -38.11 -0.56 -9.27
CA MET A 679 -38.43 0.70 -9.94
C MET A 679 -39.94 0.96 -10.05
N GLN A 680 -40.76 -0.08 -10.28
CA GLN A 680 -42.22 0.08 -10.23
C GLN A 680 -42.70 0.43 -8.82
N LYS A 681 -42.15 -0.21 -7.79
CA LYS A 681 -42.47 0.10 -6.39
C LYS A 681 -42.01 1.51 -5.96
N VAL A 682 -40.90 2.01 -6.50
CA VAL A 682 -40.50 3.44 -6.35
C VAL A 682 -41.55 4.37 -6.95
N LYS A 683 -42.04 4.08 -8.17
CA LYS A 683 -43.07 4.90 -8.84
C LYS A 683 -44.41 4.91 -8.09
N ASN A 684 -44.81 3.76 -7.56
CA ASN A 684 -46.06 3.61 -6.80
C ASN A 684 -45.94 4.01 -5.31
N ASN A 685 -44.73 4.28 -4.81
CA ASN A 685 -44.42 4.50 -3.38
C ASN A 685 -44.81 3.30 -2.49
N GLU A 686 -44.52 2.09 -2.96
CA GLU A 686 -44.82 0.81 -2.30
C GLU A 686 -43.63 0.27 -1.49
N GLU A 687 -43.89 -0.73 -0.64
CA GLU A 687 -42.84 -1.51 0.02
C GLU A 687 -42.33 -2.66 -0.86
N TYR A 688 -41.05 -2.98 -0.72
CA TYR A 688 -40.44 -4.17 -1.32
C TYR A 688 -39.77 -5.05 -0.26
N ASP A 689 -39.56 -6.32 -0.63
CA ASP A 689 -39.00 -7.34 0.24
C ASP A 689 -37.48 -7.32 0.20
N LEU A 690 -36.84 -7.31 1.38
CA LEU A 690 -35.42 -7.63 1.55
C LEU A 690 -35.26 -9.14 1.74
N ILE A 691 -34.50 -9.79 0.87
CA ILE A 691 -34.46 -11.25 0.72
C ILE A 691 -33.08 -11.77 1.15
N GLU A 692 -33.02 -12.70 2.11
CA GLU A 692 -31.76 -13.36 2.48
C GLU A 692 -31.30 -14.31 1.36
N PRO A 693 -30.12 -14.12 0.72
CA PRO A 693 -29.75 -14.87 -0.48
C PRO A 693 -29.73 -16.40 -0.33
N HIS A 694 -29.53 -16.92 0.89
CA HIS A 694 -29.35 -18.36 1.16
C HIS A 694 -30.61 -19.10 1.54
N LYS A 695 -31.54 -18.39 2.16
CA LYS A 695 -32.81 -18.95 2.63
C LYS A 695 -33.96 -18.57 1.72
N GLN A 696 -33.76 -17.59 0.82
CA GLN A 696 -34.76 -17.04 -0.08
C GLN A 696 -36.04 -16.60 0.64
N ASN A 697 -35.91 -16.22 1.92
CA ASN A 697 -36.99 -15.72 2.75
C ASN A 697 -36.91 -14.20 2.89
N ILE A 698 -38.07 -13.60 3.07
CA ILE A 698 -38.21 -12.18 3.39
C ILE A 698 -37.70 -11.96 4.81
N VAL A 699 -36.74 -11.05 4.97
CA VAL A 699 -36.18 -10.63 6.26
C VAL A 699 -36.92 -9.41 6.79
N LYS A 700 -37.25 -8.46 5.90
CA LYS A 700 -37.90 -7.19 6.24
C LYS A 700 -38.56 -6.60 4.99
N ARG A 701 -39.63 -5.82 5.18
CA ARG A 701 -40.17 -4.88 4.17
C ARG A 701 -39.72 -3.46 4.47
N ILE A 702 -39.39 -2.72 3.42
CA ILE A 702 -39.07 -1.28 3.49
C ILE A 702 -39.64 -0.57 2.27
N ASN A 703 -39.93 0.73 2.42
CA ASN A 703 -40.43 1.56 1.32
C ASN A 703 -39.36 1.72 0.22
N ALA A 704 -39.72 1.41 -1.03
CA ALA A 704 -38.77 1.43 -2.15
C ALA A 704 -38.29 2.85 -2.48
N LYS A 705 -39.17 3.85 -2.38
CA LYS A 705 -38.86 5.26 -2.64
C LYS A 705 -37.85 5.81 -1.64
N GLU A 706 -37.95 5.49 -0.35
CA GLU A 706 -36.97 5.89 0.67
C GLU A 706 -35.56 5.37 0.36
N VAL A 707 -35.44 4.12 -0.12
CA VAL A 707 -34.15 3.54 -0.53
C VAL A 707 -33.61 4.25 -1.77
N PHE A 708 -34.46 4.52 -2.77
CA PHE A 708 -34.07 5.25 -3.97
C PHE A 708 -33.63 6.69 -3.66
N ASP A 709 -34.35 7.38 -2.77
CA ASP A 709 -33.99 8.71 -2.28
C ASP A 709 -32.64 8.71 -1.53
N LEU A 710 -32.33 7.64 -0.79
CA LEU A 710 -31.00 7.47 -0.17
C LEU A 710 -29.88 7.25 -1.20
N ILE A 711 -30.14 6.45 -2.24
CA ILE A 711 -29.21 6.23 -3.37
C ILE A 711 -28.89 7.56 -4.06
N VAL A 712 -29.93 8.31 -4.45
CA VAL A 712 -29.81 9.64 -5.08
C VAL A 712 -29.05 10.62 -4.19
N LYS A 713 -29.38 10.66 -2.89
CA LYS A 713 -28.75 11.58 -1.92
C LYS A 713 -27.26 11.30 -1.75
N GLN A 714 -26.83 10.04 -1.70
CA GLN A 714 -25.41 9.71 -1.61
C GLN A 714 -24.69 10.01 -2.94
N ALA A 715 -25.30 9.67 -4.08
CA ALA A 715 -24.75 9.98 -5.38
C ALA A 715 -24.58 11.49 -5.62
N HIS A 716 -25.51 12.33 -5.12
CA HIS A 716 -25.37 13.79 -5.09
C HIS A 716 -24.22 14.27 -4.17
N LYS A 717 -24.04 13.60 -3.04
CA LYS A 717 -23.03 13.95 -2.03
C LYS A 717 -21.60 13.68 -2.51
N ASN A 718 -21.32 12.51 -3.08
CA ASN A 718 -19.95 12.08 -3.42
C ASN A 718 -19.80 11.38 -4.80
N GLY A 719 -20.86 11.29 -5.62
CA GLY A 719 -20.86 10.58 -6.91
C GLY A 719 -21.10 9.07 -6.83
N GLU A 720 -21.38 8.51 -5.65
CA GLU A 720 -21.62 7.07 -5.44
C GLU A 720 -22.79 6.80 -4.47
N PRO A 721 -23.50 5.66 -4.57
CA PRO A 721 -23.28 4.59 -5.55
C PRO A 721 -23.82 4.92 -6.94
N GLY A 722 -23.21 4.33 -7.97
CA GLY A 722 -23.83 4.24 -9.29
C GLY A 722 -25.05 3.30 -9.28
N VAL A 723 -25.81 3.30 -10.37
CA VAL A 723 -26.98 2.42 -10.53
C VAL A 723 -26.79 1.51 -11.75
N ILE A 724 -27.17 0.25 -11.59
CA ILE A 724 -27.12 -0.77 -12.63
C ILE A 724 -28.50 -1.42 -12.73
N PHE A 725 -29.11 -1.41 -13.91
CA PHE A 725 -30.42 -2.00 -14.15
C PHE A 725 -30.24 -3.48 -14.52
N ILE A 726 -30.21 -4.33 -13.49
CA ILE A 726 -29.68 -5.69 -13.62
C ILE A 726 -30.59 -6.62 -14.42
N ASP A 727 -31.90 -6.40 -14.35
CA ASP A 727 -32.88 -7.15 -15.14
C ASP A 727 -32.74 -6.80 -16.63
N ARG A 728 -32.62 -5.49 -16.94
CA ARG A 728 -32.31 -5.01 -18.30
C ARG A 728 -31.00 -5.59 -18.83
N MET A 729 -29.94 -5.64 -18.04
CA MET A 729 -28.70 -6.30 -18.46
C MET A 729 -28.89 -7.78 -18.80
N ASN A 730 -29.70 -8.50 -18.00
CA ASN A 730 -29.98 -9.92 -18.20
C ASN A 730 -30.92 -10.20 -19.39
N GLU A 731 -31.82 -9.29 -19.74
CA GLU A 731 -32.63 -9.35 -20.97
C GLU A 731 -31.75 -9.45 -22.22
N PHE A 732 -30.65 -8.68 -22.25
CA PHE A 732 -29.66 -8.69 -23.34
C PHE A 732 -28.53 -9.73 -23.16
N ASN A 733 -28.65 -10.69 -22.23
CA ASN A 733 -27.68 -11.78 -22.10
C ASN A 733 -27.84 -12.78 -23.26
N PRO A 734 -26.84 -12.94 -24.15
CA PRO A 734 -26.93 -13.88 -25.28
C PRO A 734 -26.77 -15.34 -24.84
N THR A 735 -26.26 -15.60 -23.63
CA THR A 735 -25.93 -16.94 -23.12
C THR A 735 -26.58 -17.17 -21.74
N PRO A 736 -27.92 -17.04 -21.60
CA PRO A 736 -28.59 -17.05 -20.29
C PRO A 736 -28.54 -18.43 -19.60
N LYS A 737 -28.34 -19.52 -20.36
CA LYS A 737 -28.16 -20.86 -19.81
C LYS A 737 -26.87 -21.04 -19.00
N LEU A 738 -25.83 -20.24 -19.29
CA LEU A 738 -24.58 -20.27 -18.53
C LEU A 738 -24.67 -19.56 -17.18
N GLY A 739 -25.69 -18.72 -16.98
CA GLY A 739 -25.89 -17.94 -15.77
C GLY A 739 -26.47 -16.57 -16.05
N LYS A 740 -26.82 -15.87 -14.97
CA LYS A 740 -27.22 -14.46 -15.00
C LYS A 740 -26.00 -13.55 -14.83
N TYR A 741 -26.09 -12.35 -15.39
CA TYR A 741 -25.20 -11.26 -15.04
C TYR A 741 -25.52 -10.80 -13.60
N GLU A 742 -24.47 -10.66 -12.80
CA GLU A 742 -24.54 -10.24 -11.39
C GLU A 742 -23.64 -9.03 -11.09
N SER A 743 -22.74 -8.67 -12.03
CA SER A 743 -21.70 -7.67 -11.84
C SER A 743 -21.19 -7.13 -13.19
N THR A 744 -20.38 -6.08 -13.12
CA THR A 744 -19.64 -5.49 -14.26
C THR A 744 -18.15 -5.41 -13.93
N ASN A 745 -17.35 -5.06 -14.93
CA ASN A 745 -15.99 -4.57 -14.69
C ASN A 745 -15.98 -3.18 -13.98
N PRO A 746 -14.81 -2.68 -13.52
CA PRO A 746 -14.66 -1.42 -12.76
C PRO A 746 -15.25 -0.13 -13.37
N CYS A 747 -15.40 -0.05 -14.69
CA CYS A 747 -15.92 1.15 -15.37
C CYS A 747 -17.37 1.00 -15.85
N GLY A 748 -18.02 -0.14 -15.58
CA GLY A 748 -19.46 -0.36 -15.82
C GLY A 748 -19.86 -0.67 -17.26
N GLU A 749 -18.94 -0.63 -18.22
CA GLU A 749 -19.21 -0.87 -19.65
C GLU A 749 -19.31 -2.35 -20.01
N GLN A 750 -18.53 -3.22 -19.38
CA GLN A 750 -18.48 -4.64 -19.73
C GLN A 750 -19.26 -5.48 -18.72
N VAL A 751 -20.41 -5.98 -19.18
CA VAL A 751 -21.28 -6.87 -18.41
C VAL A 751 -20.85 -8.31 -18.69
N LEU A 752 -20.41 -9.00 -17.65
CA LEU A 752 -19.70 -10.28 -17.79
C LEU A 752 -20.28 -11.33 -16.83
N LEU A 753 -20.33 -12.57 -17.31
CA LEU A 753 -20.59 -13.74 -16.48
C LEU A 753 -19.33 -14.06 -15.63
N PRO A 754 -19.48 -14.85 -14.55
CA PRO A 754 -18.35 -15.36 -13.78
C PRO A 754 -17.21 -15.91 -14.64
N TYR A 755 -16.00 -15.42 -14.35
CA TYR A 755 -14.73 -15.72 -15.03
C TYR A 755 -14.56 -15.20 -16.46
N GLU A 756 -15.54 -14.53 -17.08
CA GLU A 756 -15.30 -13.92 -18.41
C GLU A 756 -14.32 -12.73 -18.33
N SER A 757 -13.58 -12.49 -19.42
CA SER A 757 -12.63 -11.40 -19.57
C SER A 757 -13.20 -10.18 -20.31
N CYS A 758 -12.47 -9.06 -20.19
CA CYS A 758 -12.79 -7.79 -20.81
C CYS A 758 -11.76 -7.46 -21.91
N ASP A 759 -12.05 -7.90 -23.14
CA ASP A 759 -11.23 -7.72 -24.34
C ASP A 759 -11.79 -6.59 -25.20
N LEU A 760 -11.12 -5.43 -25.18
CA LEU A 760 -11.67 -4.14 -25.65
C LEU A 760 -10.83 -3.50 -26.75
N GLY A 761 -11.51 -2.75 -27.61
CA GLY A 761 -10.92 -1.82 -28.58
C GLY A 761 -11.85 -0.66 -28.90
N SER A 762 -11.35 0.42 -29.48
CA SER A 762 -12.13 1.63 -29.76
C SER A 762 -11.77 2.26 -31.10
N ILE A 763 -12.79 2.51 -31.91
CA ILE A 763 -12.70 3.20 -33.19
C ILE A 763 -12.66 4.71 -32.96
N ASN A 764 -11.73 5.41 -33.59
CA ASN A 764 -11.60 6.86 -33.50
C ASN A 764 -12.46 7.55 -34.56
N LEU A 765 -13.62 8.03 -34.16
CA LEU A 765 -14.54 8.75 -35.05
C LEU A 765 -13.97 10.11 -35.50
N ALA A 766 -13.01 10.69 -34.76
CA ALA A 766 -12.44 12.00 -35.05
C ALA A 766 -11.62 12.06 -36.37
N VAL A 767 -11.24 10.90 -36.93
CA VAL A 767 -10.48 10.80 -38.20
C VAL A 767 -11.27 10.16 -39.34
N LEU A 768 -12.45 9.60 -39.08
CA LEU A 768 -13.26 8.86 -40.06
C LEU A 768 -14.29 9.75 -40.76
N TYR A 769 -13.79 10.84 -41.36
CA TYR A 769 -14.57 11.81 -42.10
C TYR A 769 -13.88 12.16 -43.42
N LYS A 770 -14.67 12.65 -44.39
CA LYS A 770 -14.18 13.17 -45.67
C LYS A 770 -14.74 14.57 -45.94
N LYS A 771 -14.01 15.36 -46.72
CA LYS A 771 -14.37 16.74 -47.08
C LYS A 771 -15.23 16.75 -48.34
N THR A 772 -16.45 17.25 -48.26
CA THR A 772 -17.39 17.31 -49.39
C THR A 772 -17.32 18.65 -50.13
N SER A 773 -17.03 19.73 -49.40
CA SER A 773 -16.79 21.07 -49.95
C SER A 773 -15.94 21.89 -48.96
N PRO A 774 -15.45 23.10 -49.33
CA PRO A 774 -14.71 23.95 -48.39
C PRO A 774 -15.50 24.20 -47.11
N GLY A 775 -14.93 23.86 -45.95
CA GLY A 775 -15.58 23.99 -44.64
C GLY A 775 -16.67 22.96 -44.31
N ARG A 776 -16.96 21.99 -45.19
CA ARG A 776 -18.00 20.97 -44.96
C ARG A 776 -17.43 19.55 -45.01
N TYR A 777 -17.78 18.77 -44.00
CA TYR A 777 -17.32 17.41 -43.80
C TYR A 777 -18.52 16.45 -43.64
N GLU A 778 -18.33 15.18 -43.96
CA GLU A 778 -19.28 14.10 -43.68
C GLU A 778 -18.52 12.85 -43.20
N ILE A 779 -19.21 11.94 -42.50
CA ILE A 779 -18.62 10.66 -42.07
C ILE A 779 -18.26 9.81 -43.30
N ASP A 780 -17.07 9.24 -43.30
CA ASP A 780 -16.69 8.25 -44.32
C ASP A 780 -17.20 6.86 -43.94
N TRP A 781 -18.44 6.57 -44.35
CA TRP A 781 -19.14 5.32 -44.02
C TRP A 781 -18.45 4.08 -44.59
N GLU A 782 -17.84 4.15 -45.78
CA GLU A 782 -17.11 3.01 -46.35
C GLU A 782 -15.82 2.76 -45.59
N ARG A 783 -15.06 3.82 -45.23
CA ARG A 783 -13.86 3.63 -44.41
C ARG A 783 -14.20 3.16 -42.99
N LEU A 784 -15.25 3.70 -42.38
CA LEU A 784 -15.75 3.24 -41.08
C LEU A 784 -16.10 1.74 -41.11
N LYS A 785 -16.74 1.25 -42.18
CA LYS A 785 -17.06 -0.17 -42.36
C LYS A 785 -15.83 -1.06 -42.40
N GLU A 786 -14.82 -0.70 -43.19
CA GLU A 786 -13.54 -1.43 -43.24
C GLU A 786 -12.89 -1.49 -41.85
N VAL A 787 -12.84 -0.35 -41.14
CA VAL A 787 -12.28 -0.26 -39.79
C VAL A 787 -13.09 -1.09 -38.80
N VAL A 788 -14.42 -1.13 -38.88
CA VAL A 788 -15.27 -2.00 -38.03
C VAL A 788 -14.95 -3.48 -38.26
N HIS A 789 -14.88 -3.94 -39.52
CA HIS A 789 -14.57 -5.34 -39.84
C HIS A 789 -13.18 -5.73 -39.33
N LEU A 790 -12.16 -4.90 -39.61
CA LEU A 790 -10.80 -5.14 -39.11
C LEU A 790 -10.74 -5.13 -37.57
N SER A 791 -11.49 -4.24 -36.91
CA SER A 791 -11.53 -4.16 -35.44
C SER A 791 -12.18 -5.39 -34.79
N VAL A 792 -13.27 -5.92 -35.36
CA VAL A 792 -13.91 -7.16 -34.87
C VAL A 792 -12.97 -8.34 -35.04
N ARG A 793 -12.31 -8.46 -36.21
CA ARG A 793 -11.30 -9.51 -36.45
C ARG A 793 -10.10 -9.39 -35.50
N PHE A 794 -9.61 -8.18 -35.26
CA PHE A 794 -8.52 -7.92 -34.30
C PHE A 794 -8.90 -8.42 -32.90
N LEU A 795 -10.11 -8.12 -32.43
CA LEU A 795 -10.56 -8.51 -31.08
C LEU A 795 -10.91 -10.01 -30.98
N ASP A 796 -11.42 -10.66 -32.03
CA ASP A 796 -11.57 -12.12 -32.04
C ASP A 796 -10.20 -12.83 -32.00
N ASN A 797 -9.22 -12.33 -32.77
CA ASN A 797 -7.87 -12.84 -32.77
C ASN A 797 -7.16 -12.63 -31.43
N LEU A 798 -7.42 -11.49 -30.76
CA LEU A 798 -6.88 -11.17 -29.44
C LEU A 798 -7.19 -12.30 -28.44
N ILE A 799 -8.41 -12.83 -28.42
CA ILE A 799 -8.83 -13.93 -27.52
C ILE A 799 -7.93 -15.17 -27.68
N ASP A 800 -7.52 -15.50 -28.91
CA ASP A 800 -6.76 -16.71 -29.19
C ASP A 800 -5.27 -16.58 -28.80
N VAL A 801 -4.70 -15.38 -28.91
CA VAL A 801 -3.28 -15.12 -28.53
C VAL A 801 -3.09 -14.66 -27.08
N ASN A 802 -4.19 -14.46 -26.35
CA ASN A 802 -4.19 -13.99 -24.96
C ASN A 802 -3.73 -15.08 -24.00
N LYS A 803 -2.80 -14.73 -23.10
CA LYS A 803 -2.39 -15.59 -21.97
C LYS A 803 -3.19 -15.21 -20.73
N PHE A 804 -4.18 -16.04 -20.38
CA PHE A 804 -5.05 -15.80 -19.24
C PHE A 804 -4.37 -16.16 -17.91
N PRO A 805 -4.65 -15.43 -16.82
CA PRO A 805 -4.03 -15.68 -15.51
C PRO A 805 -4.61 -16.89 -14.77
N LEU A 806 -5.77 -17.39 -15.19
CA LEU A 806 -6.46 -18.55 -14.59
C LEU A 806 -7.11 -19.41 -15.70
N PRO A 807 -7.05 -20.75 -15.63
CA PRO A 807 -7.69 -21.64 -16.61
C PRO A 807 -9.20 -21.43 -16.73
N GLN A 808 -9.89 -21.12 -15.62
CA GLN A 808 -11.33 -20.84 -15.63
C GLN A 808 -11.68 -19.61 -16.48
N ILE A 809 -10.78 -18.61 -16.51
CA ILE A 809 -10.96 -17.40 -17.32
C ILE A 809 -10.72 -17.71 -18.80
N GLU A 810 -9.69 -18.49 -19.11
CA GLU A 810 -9.44 -18.96 -20.48
C GLU A 810 -10.65 -19.74 -21.01
N GLU A 811 -11.15 -20.68 -20.21
CA GLU A 811 -12.30 -21.53 -20.56
C GLU A 811 -13.58 -20.70 -20.76
N ALA A 812 -13.92 -19.81 -19.82
CA ALA A 812 -15.10 -18.95 -19.92
C ALA A 812 -15.02 -18.02 -21.14
N THR A 813 -13.87 -17.37 -21.33
CA THR A 813 -13.65 -16.43 -22.45
C THR A 813 -13.69 -17.15 -23.80
N LYS A 814 -13.01 -18.30 -23.94
CA LYS A 814 -13.01 -19.06 -25.21
C LYS A 814 -14.36 -19.70 -25.50
N LYS A 815 -15.19 -20.00 -24.49
CA LYS A 815 -16.56 -20.52 -24.65
C LYS A 815 -17.52 -19.51 -25.27
N THR A 816 -17.52 -18.25 -24.81
CA THR A 816 -18.48 -17.23 -25.25
C THR A 816 -17.90 -16.24 -26.27
N ARG A 817 -16.58 -16.10 -26.33
CA ARG A 817 -15.82 -15.22 -27.22
C ARG A 817 -16.34 -13.78 -27.25
N LYS A 818 -16.75 -13.26 -26.08
CA LYS A 818 -17.26 -11.90 -25.94
C LYS A 818 -16.15 -10.88 -26.16
N ILE A 819 -16.42 -9.88 -27.00
CA ILE A 819 -15.55 -8.72 -27.20
C ILE A 819 -16.31 -7.43 -26.91
N GLY A 820 -15.57 -6.35 -26.70
CA GLY A 820 -16.11 -5.00 -26.54
C GLY A 820 -15.48 -4.00 -27.50
N LEU A 821 -16.04 -3.90 -28.71
CA LEU A 821 -15.74 -2.83 -29.66
C LEU A 821 -16.58 -1.60 -29.34
N GLY A 822 -15.92 -0.46 -29.13
CA GLY A 822 -16.55 0.83 -28.91
C GLY A 822 -16.02 1.93 -29.83
N VAL A 823 -16.35 3.18 -29.48
CA VAL A 823 -15.89 4.37 -30.20
C VAL A 823 -15.24 5.37 -29.24
N MET A 824 -14.42 6.26 -29.80
CA MET A 824 -13.88 7.48 -29.18
C MET A 824 -13.87 8.62 -30.21
N GLY A 825 -13.60 9.86 -29.77
CA GLY A 825 -13.56 11.03 -30.64
C GLY A 825 -14.94 11.54 -31.07
N TRP A 826 -16.02 11.13 -30.39
CA TRP A 826 -17.41 11.49 -30.74
C TRP A 826 -17.65 13.01 -30.78
N ALA A 827 -17.31 13.74 -29.72
CA ALA A 827 -17.51 15.19 -29.69
C ALA A 827 -16.59 15.91 -30.69
N THR A 828 -15.37 15.42 -30.88
CA THR A 828 -14.46 15.94 -31.92
C THR A 828 -15.02 15.77 -33.33
N LEU A 829 -15.67 14.63 -33.62
CA LEU A 829 -16.39 14.43 -34.88
C LEU A 829 -17.57 15.39 -35.02
N LEU A 830 -18.42 15.52 -33.99
CA LEU A 830 -19.56 16.43 -34.01
C LEU A 830 -19.14 17.88 -34.30
N ILE A 831 -18.09 18.36 -33.63
CA ILE A 831 -17.50 19.68 -33.88
C ILE A 831 -17.09 19.83 -35.35
N ARG A 832 -16.44 18.80 -35.92
CA ARG A 832 -15.99 18.82 -37.32
C ARG A 832 -17.12 18.74 -38.34
N LEU A 833 -18.28 18.19 -37.97
CA LEU A 833 -19.51 18.21 -38.76
C LEU A 833 -20.32 19.50 -38.57
N GLY A 834 -19.98 20.33 -37.58
CA GLY A 834 -20.71 21.55 -37.23
C GLY A 834 -21.97 21.31 -36.39
N VAL A 835 -22.06 20.16 -35.70
CA VAL A 835 -23.24 19.72 -34.93
C VAL A 835 -22.98 19.92 -33.44
N ALA A 836 -23.92 20.53 -32.72
CA ALA A 836 -23.85 20.70 -31.27
C ALA A 836 -24.11 19.38 -30.52
N TYR A 837 -23.33 19.06 -29.48
CA TYR A 837 -23.47 17.80 -28.72
C TYR A 837 -24.85 17.66 -28.06
N ASN A 838 -25.39 18.75 -27.53
CA ASN A 838 -26.70 18.89 -26.89
C ASN A 838 -27.80 19.18 -27.92
N SER A 839 -27.93 18.34 -28.95
CA SER A 839 -28.94 18.50 -30.02
C SER A 839 -29.58 17.19 -30.46
N GLU A 840 -30.80 17.28 -30.99
CA GLU A 840 -31.51 16.14 -31.60
C GLU A 840 -30.73 15.56 -32.80
N GLU A 841 -30.01 16.39 -33.54
CA GLU A 841 -29.19 15.96 -34.67
C GLU A 841 -28.02 15.08 -34.20
N ALA A 842 -27.35 15.46 -33.11
CA ALA A 842 -26.31 14.63 -32.50
C ALA A 842 -26.87 13.30 -31.96
N ILE A 843 -28.06 13.30 -31.34
CA ILE A 843 -28.74 12.07 -30.89
C ILE A 843 -29.06 11.14 -32.07
N ALA A 844 -29.66 11.66 -33.14
CA ALA A 844 -29.98 10.89 -34.33
C ALA A 844 -28.72 10.35 -35.02
N LEU A 845 -27.64 11.13 -35.04
CA LEU A 845 -26.36 10.71 -35.60
C LEU A 845 -25.66 9.66 -34.72
N ALA A 846 -25.75 9.76 -33.39
CA ALA A 846 -25.24 8.74 -32.46
C ALA A 846 -25.92 7.38 -32.69
N GLU A 847 -27.26 7.38 -32.80
CA GLU A 847 -28.01 6.17 -33.16
C GLU A 847 -27.56 5.62 -34.52
N LYS A 848 -27.41 6.47 -35.54
CA LYS A 848 -26.98 6.05 -36.88
C LYS A 848 -25.56 5.47 -36.90
N VAL A 849 -24.61 6.10 -36.22
CA VAL A 849 -23.21 5.63 -36.14
C VAL A 849 -23.12 4.32 -35.36
N MET A 850 -23.75 4.23 -34.19
CA MET A 850 -23.62 3.04 -33.35
C MET A 850 -24.40 1.84 -33.92
N SER A 851 -25.55 2.07 -34.56
CA SER A 851 -26.27 1.02 -35.30
C SER A 851 -25.47 0.51 -36.50
N PHE A 852 -24.76 1.40 -37.23
CA PHE A 852 -23.85 1.00 -38.31
C PHE A 852 -22.68 0.14 -37.80
N VAL A 853 -22.01 0.57 -36.72
CA VAL A 853 -20.93 -0.21 -36.07
C VAL A 853 -21.43 -1.58 -35.60
N LEU A 854 -22.62 -1.65 -35.01
CA LEU A 854 -23.25 -2.90 -34.61
C LEU A 854 -23.53 -3.83 -35.81
N ASN A 855 -24.17 -3.30 -36.86
CA ASN A 855 -24.58 -4.09 -38.02
C ASN A 855 -23.38 -4.63 -38.80
N GLU A 856 -22.41 -3.77 -39.13
CA GLU A 856 -21.19 -4.19 -39.83
C GLU A 856 -20.31 -5.11 -38.95
N GLY A 857 -20.31 -4.92 -37.63
CA GLY A 857 -19.67 -5.84 -36.70
C GLY A 857 -20.33 -7.22 -36.65
N LEU A 858 -21.67 -7.28 -36.74
CA LEU A 858 -22.41 -8.53 -36.87
C LEU A 858 -22.10 -9.23 -38.20
N GLU A 859 -22.02 -8.50 -39.32
CA GLU A 859 -21.62 -9.08 -40.60
C GLU A 859 -20.20 -9.67 -40.57
N GLU A 860 -19.22 -8.99 -39.96
CA GLU A 860 -17.88 -9.57 -39.79
C GLU A 860 -17.90 -10.79 -38.86
N SER A 861 -18.66 -10.76 -37.76
CA SER A 861 -18.78 -11.92 -36.87
C SER A 861 -19.47 -13.12 -37.55
N LYS A 862 -20.36 -12.91 -38.53
CA LYS A 862 -20.88 -13.97 -39.41
C LYS A 862 -19.80 -14.52 -40.34
N LYS A 863 -18.99 -13.65 -40.98
CA LYS A 863 -17.87 -14.09 -41.83
C LYS A 863 -16.86 -14.90 -41.03
N LEU A 864 -16.47 -14.43 -39.85
CA LEU A 864 -15.59 -15.16 -38.94
C LEU A 864 -16.23 -16.48 -38.44
N ALA A 865 -17.56 -16.57 -38.33
CA ALA A 865 -18.23 -17.83 -38.03
C ALA A 865 -18.18 -18.84 -39.18
N GLN A 866 -18.13 -18.37 -40.43
CA GLN A 866 -17.91 -19.21 -41.61
C GLN A 866 -16.44 -19.62 -41.75
N GLU A 867 -15.50 -18.71 -41.46
CA GLU A 867 -14.05 -18.93 -41.55
C GLU A 867 -13.51 -19.81 -40.40
N LYS A 868 -13.95 -19.56 -39.16
CA LYS A 868 -13.36 -20.10 -37.93
C LYS A 868 -14.32 -20.94 -37.07
N GLY A 869 -15.58 -21.05 -37.48
CA GLY A 869 -16.67 -21.63 -36.68
C GLY A 869 -17.31 -20.64 -35.69
N VAL A 870 -18.55 -20.92 -35.30
CA VAL A 870 -19.30 -20.17 -34.27
C VAL A 870 -18.64 -20.27 -32.89
N PHE A 871 -19.00 -19.40 -31.94
CA PHE A 871 -18.53 -19.56 -30.55
C PHE A 871 -19.00 -20.90 -29.95
N PRO A 872 -18.18 -21.58 -29.12
CA PRO A 872 -18.46 -22.95 -28.65
C PRO A 872 -19.84 -23.19 -28.03
N VAL A 873 -20.41 -22.23 -27.29
CA VAL A 873 -21.75 -22.38 -26.67
C VAL A 873 -22.90 -21.83 -27.53
N PHE A 874 -22.70 -21.70 -28.84
CA PHE A 874 -23.70 -21.15 -29.77
C PHE A 874 -25.06 -21.84 -29.68
N GLU A 875 -25.09 -23.17 -29.60
CA GLU A 875 -26.33 -23.96 -29.58
C GLU A 875 -27.20 -23.67 -28.34
N GLU A 876 -26.61 -23.14 -27.27
CA GLU A 876 -27.26 -22.76 -26.03
C GLU A 876 -27.65 -21.28 -25.95
N SER A 877 -27.24 -20.49 -26.95
CA SER A 877 -27.45 -19.03 -27.00
C SER A 877 -28.82 -18.62 -27.52
N THR A 878 -29.18 -17.35 -27.28
CA THR A 878 -30.40 -16.74 -27.81
C THR A 878 -30.41 -16.58 -29.34
N TYR A 879 -29.25 -16.72 -30.00
CA TYR A 879 -29.12 -16.66 -31.46
C TYR A 879 -29.48 -17.98 -32.16
N ASN A 880 -29.49 -19.11 -31.43
CA ASN A 880 -29.87 -20.42 -31.98
C ASN A 880 -31.40 -20.60 -32.01
N LYS A 881 -32.05 -19.98 -33.00
CA LYS A 881 -33.50 -20.06 -33.23
C LYS A 881 -33.79 -20.94 -34.44
N LYS A 882 -34.86 -21.75 -34.36
CA LYS A 882 -35.33 -22.62 -35.46
C LYS A 882 -35.62 -21.87 -36.76
N GLU A 883 -35.99 -20.60 -36.65
CA GLU A 883 -36.28 -19.70 -37.76
C GLU A 883 -35.70 -18.32 -37.41
N GLY A 884 -35.03 -17.66 -38.37
CA GLY A 884 -34.38 -16.36 -38.15
C GLY A 884 -33.14 -16.36 -37.24
N GLY A 885 -32.56 -17.53 -36.93
CA GLY A 885 -31.30 -17.63 -36.16
C GLY A 885 -30.08 -17.09 -36.91
N ILE A 886 -29.11 -16.52 -36.20
CA ILE A 886 -27.91 -15.90 -36.78
C ILE A 886 -26.66 -16.60 -36.25
N ARG A 887 -25.86 -17.21 -37.13
CA ARG A 887 -24.59 -17.87 -36.75
C ARG A 887 -23.48 -16.82 -36.59
N LEU A 888 -22.94 -16.70 -35.38
CA LEU A 888 -21.96 -15.66 -35.01
C LEU A 888 -20.71 -16.27 -34.38
N ARG A 889 -19.57 -15.58 -34.54
CA ARG A 889 -18.28 -15.95 -33.94
C ARG A 889 -18.16 -15.53 -32.48
N ASN A 890 -18.90 -14.49 -32.07
CA ASN A 890 -18.77 -13.84 -30.77
C ASN A 890 -20.16 -13.68 -30.14
N ALA A 891 -20.33 -13.97 -28.84
CA ALA A 891 -21.63 -13.84 -28.18
C ALA A 891 -22.04 -12.36 -27.99
N THR A 892 -21.08 -11.45 -27.75
CA THR A 892 -21.28 -10.00 -27.75
C THR A 892 -20.17 -9.32 -28.54
N LEU A 893 -20.49 -8.19 -29.18
CA LEU A 893 -19.56 -7.44 -30.01
C LEU A 893 -19.23 -6.04 -29.50
N THR A 894 -20.21 -5.34 -28.91
CA THR A 894 -20.15 -3.88 -28.73
C THR A 894 -20.22 -3.46 -27.26
N THR A 895 -19.49 -2.38 -26.94
CA THR A 895 -19.42 -1.73 -25.61
C THR A 895 -19.02 -0.25 -25.79
N ILE A 896 -19.14 0.60 -24.77
CA ILE A 896 -18.54 1.95 -24.80
C ILE A 896 -17.68 2.16 -23.57
N ALA A 897 -16.36 2.14 -23.76
CA ALA A 897 -15.36 2.28 -22.71
C ALA A 897 -15.00 3.76 -22.44
N PRO A 898 -14.40 4.10 -21.27
CA PRO A 898 -13.96 5.47 -20.98
C PRO A 898 -12.87 5.98 -21.94
N THR A 899 -12.03 5.08 -22.48
CA THR A 899 -10.88 5.35 -23.38
C THR A 899 -9.79 6.33 -22.91
N GLY A 900 -9.90 6.98 -21.75
CA GLY A 900 -9.07 8.13 -21.29
C GLY A 900 -7.53 7.99 -21.18
N THR A 901 -6.92 6.94 -21.73
CA THR A 901 -5.47 6.95 -22.08
C THR A 901 -5.24 6.63 -23.56
N ILE A 902 -6.09 5.81 -24.20
CA ILE A 902 -5.96 5.50 -25.63
C ILE A 902 -6.45 6.65 -26.52
N SER A 903 -7.41 7.46 -26.05
CA SER A 903 -7.78 8.74 -26.69
C SER A 903 -6.61 9.72 -26.73
N ILE A 904 -5.74 9.73 -25.73
CA ILE A 904 -4.52 10.58 -25.72
C ILE A 904 -3.49 10.08 -26.76
N ILE A 905 -3.47 8.77 -27.04
CA ILE A 905 -2.55 8.15 -27.99
C ILE A 905 -3.02 8.38 -29.44
N ALA A 906 -4.33 8.29 -29.69
CA ALA A 906 -4.96 8.39 -31.01
C ALA A 906 -4.97 9.81 -31.65
N GLY A 907 -4.10 10.70 -31.17
CA GLY A 907 -4.21 12.15 -31.37
C GLY A 907 -5.27 12.76 -30.45
N PRO A 908 -5.19 14.06 -30.12
CA PRO A 908 -6.11 14.71 -29.19
C PRO A 908 -7.55 14.66 -29.73
N CYS A 909 -8.35 13.74 -29.18
CA CYS A 909 -9.77 13.59 -29.45
C CYS A 909 -10.55 13.37 -28.15
N SER A 910 -11.87 13.61 -28.19
CA SER A 910 -12.74 13.41 -27.03
C SER A 910 -12.74 11.94 -26.56
N SER A 911 -12.75 11.72 -25.25
CA SER A 911 -12.67 10.37 -24.70
C SER A 911 -14.03 9.66 -24.81
N GLY A 912 -14.07 8.51 -25.50
CA GLY A 912 -15.29 7.72 -25.67
C GLY A 912 -16.39 8.53 -26.36
N ILE A 913 -17.58 8.51 -25.76
CA ILE A 913 -18.71 9.36 -26.14
C ILE A 913 -18.84 10.61 -25.26
N GLU A 914 -17.87 10.90 -24.39
CA GLU A 914 -17.88 12.09 -23.55
C GLU A 914 -17.74 13.37 -24.39
N PRO A 915 -18.36 14.50 -23.99
CA PRO A 915 -18.07 15.81 -24.56
C PRO A 915 -16.66 16.28 -24.17
N LEU A 916 -16.24 17.44 -24.70
CA LEU A 916 -15.00 18.08 -24.24
C LEU A 916 -15.11 18.41 -22.74
N PHE A 917 -14.08 18.13 -21.95
CA PHE A 917 -14.07 18.53 -20.54
C PHE A 917 -13.78 20.03 -20.40
N ALA A 918 -12.81 20.53 -21.16
CA ALA A 918 -12.46 21.94 -21.30
C ALA A 918 -11.87 22.18 -22.70
N ILE A 919 -12.06 23.38 -23.24
CA ILE A 919 -11.58 23.80 -24.57
C ILE A 919 -10.14 24.33 -24.48
N SER A 920 -9.80 24.99 -23.37
CA SER A 920 -8.43 25.30 -23.01
C SER A 920 -8.24 25.12 -21.50
N TYR A 921 -7.02 24.80 -21.09
CA TYR A 921 -6.64 24.64 -19.69
C TYR A 921 -5.16 24.93 -19.48
N TYR A 922 -4.81 25.32 -18.25
CA TYR A 922 -3.41 25.50 -17.86
C TYR A 922 -2.75 24.18 -17.49
N ARG A 923 -1.52 24.00 -17.98
CA ARG A 923 -0.67 22.88 -17.61
C ARG A 923 0.62 23.38 -16.96
N ASN A 924 0.84 22.93 -15.73
CA ASN A 924 2.08 23.21 -15.01
C ASN A 924 3.23 22.41 -15.64
N VAL A 925 4.19 23.12 -16.22
CA VAL A 925 5.48 22.57 -16.60
C VAL A 925 6.44 22.72 -15.41
N MET A 926 7.55 21.97 -15.40
CA MET A 926 8.59 22.19 -14.39
C MET A 926 9.11 23.62 -14.50
N ASP A 927 9.40 24.24 -13.34
CA ASP A 927 9.88 25.62 -13.16
C ASP A 927 8.81 26.75 -13.20
N ASN A 928 7.61 26.48 -12.68
CA ASN A 928 6.51 27.45 -12.47
C ASN A 928 5.88 28.07 -13.73
N ASP A 929 6.34 27.72 -14.93
CA ASP A 929 5.70 28.15 -16.17
C ASP A 929 4.34 27.46 -16.37
N LYS A 930 3.29 28.29 -16.52
CA LYS A 930 1.95 27.89 -16.97
C LYS A 930 1.94 27.84 -18.49
N LEU A 931 1.81 26.66 -19.07
CA LEU A 931 1.58 26.52 -20.51
C LEU A 931 0.07 26.38 -20.77
N VAL A 932 -0.46 27.22 -21.64
CA VAL A 932 -1.87 27.16 -22.08
C VAL A 932 -1.97 26.05 -23.13
N GLU A 933 -2.77 25.04 -22.86
CA GLU A 933 -3.07 23.96 -23.80
C GLU A 933 -4.49 24.18 -24.34
N VAL A 934 -4.65 24.11 -25.66
CA VAL A 934 -5.91 24.41 -26.38
C VAL A 934 -6.32 23.18 -27.17
N ASP A 935 -7.63 22.93 -27.28
CA ASP A 935 -8.17 21.95 -28.22
C ASP A 935 -7.72 22.29 -29.66
N PRO A 936 -7.03 21.40 -30.38
CA PRO A 936 -6.45 21.76 -31.67
C PRO A 936 -7.49 22.07 -32.76
N LEU A 937 -8.72 21.55 -32.65
CA LEU A 937 -9.79 21.86 -33.60
C LEU A 937 -10.40 23.24 -33.31
N PHE A 938 -10.43 23.67 -32.04
CA PHE A 938 -10.72 25.05 -31.67
C PHE A 938 -9.63 26.01 -32.18
N GLU A 939 -8.35 25.68 -32.01
CA GLU A 939 -7.23 26.48 -32.50
C GLU A 939 -7.20 26.59 -34.04
N GLU A 940 -7.42 25.48 -34.77
CA GLU A 940 -7.60 25.43 -36.23
C GLU A 940 -8.69 26.43 -36.67
N ILE A 941 -9.88 26.32 -36.10
CA ILE A 941 -11.04 27.15 -36.47
C ILE A 941 -10.85 28.62 -36.05
N ALA A 942 -10.24 28.89 -34.89
CA ALA A 942 -9.97 30.24 -34.41
C ALA A 942 -8.94 30.99 -35.28
N HIS A 943 -7.94 30.28 -35.82
CA HIS A 943 -7.02 30.82 -36.79
C HIS A 943 -7.67 31.04 -38.16
N GLU A 944 -8.39 30.03 -38.70
CA GLU A 944 -9.09 30.16 -39.99
C GLU A 944 -10.09 31.32 -40.01
N ARG A 945 -10.87 31.48 -38.93
CA ARG A 945 -11.87 32.54 -38.77
C ARG A 945 -11.33 33.83 -38.13
N LYS A 946 -10.02 33.92 -37.88
CA LYS A 946 -9.30 35.12 -37.42
C LYS A 946 -9.80 35.74 -36.10
N PHE A 947 -10.26 34.91 -35.16
CA PHE A 947 -10.59 35.34 -33.79
C PHE A 947 -9.61 34.82 -32.73
N TYR A 948 -8.60 34.03 -33.12
CA TYR A 948 -7.54 33.58 -32.22
C TYR A 948 -6.72 34.75 -31.65
N SER A 949 -6.58 34.79 -30.33
CA SER A 949 -5.54 35.54 -29.64
C SER A 949 -5.08 34.78 -28.40
N ARG A 950 -3.84 34.99 -27.96
CA ARG A 950 -3.30 34.37 -26.75
C ARG A 950 -4.11 34.74 -25.50
N GLU A 951 -4.50 36.02 -25.40
CA GLU A 951 -5.34 36.54 -24.32
C GLU A 951 -6.73 35.86 -24.28
N LEU A 952 -7.29 35.52 -25.45
CA LEU A 952 -8.54 34.78 -25.53
C LEU A 952 -8.36 33.34 -25.03
N MET A 953 -7.27 32.66 -25.40
CA MET A 953 -6.99 31.30 -24.91
C MET A 953 -6.75 31.29 -23.39
N GLU A 954 -6.04 32.29 -22.86
CA GLU A 954 -5.82 32.45 -21.42
C GLU A 954 -7.14 32.68 -20.66
N LYS A 955 -8.08 33.50 -21.18
CA LYS A 955 -9.44 33.65 -20.64
C LYS A 955 -10.27 32.36 -20.70
N ILE A 956 -10.19 31.61 -21.79
CA ILE A 956 -10.89 30.30 -21.90
C ILE A 956 -10.28 29.29 -20.92
N ALA A 957 -8.98 29.34 -20.64
CA ALA A 957 -8.32 28.45 -19.68
C ALA A 957 -8.69 28.71 -18.21
N GLU A 958 -9.26 29.87 -17.88
CA GLU A 958 -9.80 30.20 -16.54
C GLU A 958 -11.16 29.55 -16.28
N THR A 959 -12.01 29.44 -17.31
CA THR A 959 -13.39 28.92 -17.21
C THR A 959 -13.56 27.53 -17.81
N GLY A 960 -12.64 27.07 -18.65
CA GLY A 960 -12.72 25.85 -19.45
C GLY A 960 -13.68 25.93 -20.66
N SER A 961 -14.57 26.93 -20.69
CA SER A 961 -15.72 27.05 -21.60
C SER A 961 -15.69 28.36 -22.39
N VAL A 962 -16.36 28.39 -23.55
CA VAL A 962 -16.51 29.58 -24.40
C VAL A 962 -17.89 30.25 -24.28
N GLU A 963 -18.85 29.64 -23.57
CA GLU A 963 -20.25 30.10 -23.52
C GLU A 963 -20.33 31.58 -23.11
N ASN A 964 -19.67 31.94 -22.01
CA ASN A 964 -19.69 33.28 -21.42
C ASN A 964 -18.48 34.15 -21.81
N ILE A 965 -17.73 33.78 -22.87
CA ILE A 965 -16.54 34.52 -23.31
C ILE A 965 -16.89 35.50 -24.44
N GLU A 966 -16.55 36.78 -24.27
CA GLU A 966 -16.65 37.79 -25.34
C GLU A 966 -15.56 37.60 -26.40
N GLY A 967 -15.91 37.80 -27.68
CA GLY A 967 -15.00 37.66 -28.82
C GLY A 967 -15.03 36.30 -29.53
N VAL A 968 -15.69 35.28 -28.97
CA VAL A 968 -15.97 34.01 -29.67
C VAL A 968 -17.29 34.12 -30.44
N PRO A 969 -17.34 33.75 -31.75
CA PRO A 969 -18.59 33.77 -32.52
C PRO A 969 -19.68 32.84 -31.97
N GLU A 970 -20.93 33.27 -32.07
CA GLU A 970 -22.09 32.57 -31.48
C GLU A 970 -22.35 31.17 -32.06
N ASP A 971 -22.01 30.94 -33.33
CA ASP A 971 -22.09 29.61 -33.94
C ASP A 971 -20.99 28.67 -33.42
N ILE A 972 -19.80 29.21 -33.13
CA ILE A 972 -18.70 28.46 -32.50
C ILE A 972 -19.06 28.09 -31.05
N LYS A 973 -19.66 29.01 -30.28
CA LYS A 973 -20.10 28.72 -28.90
C LYS A 973 -21.08 27.55 -28.81
N LYS A 974 -22.02 27.46 -29.75
CA LYS A 974 -23.01 26.37 -29.82
C LYS A 974 -22.39 25.01 -30.13
N ILE A 975 -21.28 24.99 -30.86
CA ILE A 975 -20.60 23.76 -31.29
C ILE A 975 -19.61 23.29 -30.22
N PHE A 976 -18.81 24.21 -29.68
CA PHE A 976 -17.80 23.94 -28.64
C PHE A 976 -18.42 24.03 -27.25
N VAL A 977 -19.33 23.09 -26.95
CA VAL A 977 -19.89 22.88 -25.61
C VAL A 977 -19.07 21.87 -24.80
N THR A 978 -18.85 22.18 -23.54
CA THR A 978 -18.13 21.34 -22.57
C THR A 978 -19.08 20.49 -21.73
N ALA A 979 -18.50 19.54 -20.99
CA ALA A 979 -19.21 18.71 -20.01
C ALA A 979 -19.99 19.51 -18.94
N HIS A 980 -19.60 20.77 -18.70
CA HIS A 980 -20.23 21.66 -17.73
C HIS A 980 -21.33 22.55 -18.33
N ASP A 981 -21.27 22.85 -19.64
CA ASP A 981 -22.30 23.61 -20.37
C ASP A 981 -23.49 22.71 -20.77
N ILE A 982 -23.28 21.38 -20.82
CA ILE A 982 -24.30 20.40 -21.23
C ILE A 982 -25.15 19.98 -20.03
N SER A 983 -26.47 20.19 -20.13
CA SER A 983 -27.41 19.77 -19.08
C SER A 983 -27.40 18.24 -18.84
N PRO A 984 -27.67 17.77 -17.61
CA PRO A 984 -27.72 16.35 -17.29
C PRO A 984 -28.66 15.52 -18.18
N GLU A 985 -29.77 16.10 -18.65
CA GLU A 985 -30.70 15.46 -19.58
C GLU A 985 -30.00 15.04 -20.87
N TRP A 986 -29.28 15.96 -21.53
CA TRP A 986 -28.57 15.69 -22.78
C TRP A 986 -27.49 14.63 -22.62
N HIS A 987 -26.78 14.60 -21.49
CA HIS A 987 -25.82 13.53 -21.18
C HIS A 987 -26.50 12.15 -21.12
N VAL A 988 -27.67 12.03 -20.46
CA VAL A 988 -28.42 10.78 -20.33
C VAL A 988 -29.02 10.36 -21.69
N ARG A 989 -29.58 11.30 -22.45
CA ARG A 989 -30.12 11.05 -23.79
C ARG A 989 -29.03 10.56 -24.76
N MET A 990 -27.84 11.16 -24.71
CA MET A 990 -26.69 10.70 -25.51
C MET A 990 -26.24 9.30 -25.09
N GLN A 991 -26.21 9.01 -23.79
CA GLN A 991 -25.91 7.65 -23.30
C GLN A 991 -26.91 6.63 -23.85
N ALA A 992 -28.21 6.93 -23.81
CA ALA A 992 -29.27 6.05 -24.31
C ALA A 992 -29.15 5.78 -25.82
N ALA A 993 -28.87 6.82 -26.61
CA ALA A 993 -28.71 6.73 -28.07
C ALA A 993 -27.62 5.72 -28.48
N PHE A 994 -26.47 5.74 -27.80
CA PHE A 994 -25.43 4.72 -28.00
C PHE A 994 -25.84 3.36 -27.40
N GLN A 995 -26.36 3.35 -26.17
CA GLN A 995 -26.69 2.12 -25.44
C GLN A 995 -27.67 1.21 -26.18
N LYS A 996 -28.60 1.79 -26.95
CA LYS A 996 -29.57 1.11 -27.82
C LYS A 996 -28.94 0.13 -28.82
N TYR A 997 -27.70 0.39 -29.25
CA TYR A 997 -26.97 -0.44 -30.22
C TYR A 997 -25.72 -1.11 -29.62
N VAL A 998 -25.68 -1.22 -28.29
CA VAL A 998 -24.55 -1.78 -27.53
C VAL A 998 -24.98 -3.05 -26.80
N HIS A 999 -24.35 -4.18 -27.13
CA HIS A 999 -24.63 -5.49 -26.51
C HIS A 999 -24.35 -5.47 -25.01
N ASN A 1000 -23.19 -4.95 -24.61
CA ASN A 1000 -22.80 -4.76 -23.23
C ASN A 1000 -23.41 -3.43 -22.70
N ALA A 1001 -22.66 -2.62 -21.97
CA ALA A 1001 -23.11 -1.36 -21.40
C ALA A 1001 -22.25 -0.17 -21.85
N THR A 1002 -22.58 1.01 -21.35
CA THR A 1002 -21.96 2.28 -21.71
C THR A 1002 -21.37 2.96 -20.48
N SER A 1003 -20.05 3.09 -20.43
CA SER A 1003 -19.39 3.98 -19.47
C SER A 1003 -19.61 5.43 -19.91
N LYS A 1004 -20.45 6.15 -19.18
CA LYS A 1004 -20.70 7.59 -19.35
C LYS A 1004 -20.79 8.24 -17.97
N THR A 1005 -20.13 9.38 -17.81
CA THR A 1005 -20.30 10.26 -16.66
C THR A 1005 -21.40 11.26 -16.95
N ILE A 1006 -22.46 11.28 -16.15
CA ILE A 1006 -23.45 12.35 -16.19
C ILE A 1006 -22.95 13.47 -15.29
N ASN A 1007 -22.40 14.52 -15.89
CA ASN A 1007 -21.85 15.65 -15.14
C ASN A 1007 -22.98 16.59 -14.69
N PHE A 1008 -22.83 17.14 -13.48
CA PHE A 1008 -23.72 18.13 -12.90
C PHE A 1008 -22.91 19.34 -12.40
N PRO A 1009 -23.43 20.58 -12.54
CA PRO A 1009 -22.81 21.75 -11.94
C PRO A 1009 -22.81 21.66 -10.41
N HIS A 1010 -21.93 22.42 -9.75
CA HIS A 1010 -21.73 22.35 -8.30
C HIS A 1010 -23.03 22.57 -7.48
N ASP A 1011 -23.89 23.47 -7.94
CA ASP A 1011 -25.14 23.87 -7.31
C ASP A 1011 -26.34 22.97 -7.64
N ALA A 1012 -26.17 21.96 -8.51
CA ALA A 1012 -27.21 21.01 -8.85
C ALA A 1012 -27.87 20.37 -7.62
N THR A 1013 -29.17 20.18 -7.70
CA THR A 1013 -30.01 19.67 -6.61
C THR A 1013 -30.09 18.14 -6.57
N ILE A 1014 -30.50 17.59 -5.43
CA ILE A 1014 -30.83 16.16 -5.28
C ILE A 1014 -31.94 15.74 -6.26
N ASP A 1015 -32.89 16.64 -6.54
CA ASP A 1015 -34.02 16.37 -7.42
C ASP A 1015 -33.62 16.24 -8.90
N GLU A 1016 -32.59 16.97 -9.34
CA GLU A 1016 -32.03 16.82 -10.69
C GLU A 1016 -31.28 15.50 -10.86
N VAL A 1017 -30.55 15.06 -9.83
CA VAL A 1017 -29.92 13.72 -9.81
C VAL A 1017 -31.00 12.63 -9.87
N ARG A 1018 -32.12 12.79 -9.14
CA ARG A 1018 -33.26 11.86 -9.20
C ARG A 1018 -33.85 11.79 -10.61
N LYS A 1019 -34.07 12.94 -11.25
CA LYS A 1019 -34.60 13.02 -12.63
C LYS A 1019 -33.70 12.29 -13.62
N ALA A 1020 -32.37 12.44 -13.51
CA ALA A 1020 -31.43 11.75 -14.39
C ALA A 1020 -31.48 10.22 -14.22
N TYR A 1021 -31.59 9.70 -13.00
CA TYR A 1021 -31.76 8.25 -12.76
C TYR A 1021 -33.09 7.71 -13.31
N LEU A 1022 -34.19 8.44 -13.12
CA LEU A 1022 -35.50 8.06 -13.68
C LEU A 1022 -35.48 8.09 -15.22
N LEU A 1023 -34.90 9.13 -15.81
CA LEU A 1023 -34.76 9.27 -17.27
C LEU A 1023 -33.89 8.16 -17.87
N ALA A 1024 -32.77 7.80 -17.22
CA ALA A 1024 -31.92 6.71 -17.68
C ALA A 1024 -32.64 5.36 -17.66
N TYR A 1025 -33.48 5.12 -16.64
CA TYR A 1025 -34.33 3.93 -16.58
C TYR A 1025 -35.37 3.92 -17.70
N GLU A 1026 -36.05 5.05 -17.92
CA GLU A 1026 -37.13 5.19 -18.92
C GLU A 1026 -36.62 5.10 -20.36
N LEU A 1027 -35.42 5.62 -20.63
CA LEU A 1027 -34.74 5.50 -21.94
C LEU A 1027 -34.04 4.13 -22.14
N GLY A 1028 -34.13 3.21 -21.18
CA GLY A 1028 -33.61 1.85 -21.31
C GLY A 1028 -32.08 1.74 -21.20
N CYS A 1029 -31.42 2.66 -20.50
CA CYS A 1029 -30.01 2.50 -20.15
C CYS A 1029 -29.79 1.23 -19.31
N LYS A 1030 -28.59 0.63 -19.39
CA LYS A 1030 -28.25 -0.55 -18.56
C LYS A 1030 -27.62 -0.17 -17.21
N GLY A 1031 -27.12 1.05 -17.08
CA GLY A 1031 -26.66 1.64 -15.82
C GLY A 1031 -26.44 3.14 -15.97
N ILE A 1032 -26.08 3.82 -14.89
CA ILE A 1032 -25.84 5.27 -14.86
C ILE A 1032 -24.90 5.64 -13.71
N THR A 1033 -23.94 6.53 -14.01
CA THR A 1033 -22.98 7.11 -13.06
C THR A 1033 -23.09 8.63 -13.13
N VAL A 1034 -23.24 9.28 -11.98
CA VAL A 1034 -23.36 10.75 -11.89
C VAL A 1034 -22.14 11.34 -11.21
N TYR A 1035 -21.75 12.55 -11.61
CA TYR A 1035 -20.68 13.29 -10.96
C TYR A 1035 -21.08 14.77 -10.85
N ARG A 1036 -21.29 15.23 -9.62
CA ARG A 1036 -21.50 16.66 -9.32
C ARG A 1036 -20.17 17.33 -9.07
N ASP A 1037 -19.94 18.48 -9.69
CA ASP A 1037 -18.71 19.25 -9.46
C ASP A 1037 -18.50 19.57 -7.98
N LYS A 1038 -17.24 19.52 -7.53
CA LYS A 1038 -16.79 19.70 -6.13
C LYS A 1038 -17.44 18.76 -5.10
N SER A 1039 -18.03 17.64 -5.53
CA SER A 1039 -18.53 16.58 -4.63
C SER A 1039 -17.42 15.74 -3.96
N ARG A 1040 -16.15 15.94 -4.31
CA ARG A 1040 -14.99 15.22 -3.77
C ARG A 1040 -13.85 16.17 -3.40
N GLU A 1041 -13.13 15.85 -2.32
CA GLU A 1041 -11.98 16.63 -1.81
C GLU A 1041 -10.81 16.69 -2.82
N GLU A 1042 -10.65 15.67 -3.66
CA GLU A 1042 -9.67 15.60 -4.75
C GLU A 1042 -10.39 15.28 -6.07
N GLN A 1043 -10.21 16.12 -7.09
CA GLN A 1043 -10.75 15.94 -8.45
C GLN A 1043 -9.59 15.64 -9.42
N VAL A 1044 -9.81 14.72 -10.37
CA VAL A 1044 -8.75 14.26 -11.30
C VAL A 1044 -8.51 15.24 -12.45
N LEU A 1045 -9.53 16.03 -12.80
CA LEU A 1045 -9.48 17.12 -13.76
C LEU A 1045 -10.03 18.36 -13.05
N ASN A 1046 -9.30 19.48 -13.13
CA ASN A 1046 -9.68 20.76 -12.54
C ASN A 1046 -9.55 21.86 -13.59
N ILE A 1047 -10.56 22.71 -13.67
CA ILE A 1047 -10.48 24.02 -14.34
C ILE A 1047 -9.78 24.97 -13.38
N ALA A 1048 -8.93 25.87 -13.88
CA ALA A 1048 -8.03 26.66 -13.04
C ALA A 1048 -8.72 27.88 -12.42
N SER A 1049 -9.55 27.68 -11.40
CA SER A 1049 -10.09 28.77 -10.60
C SER A 1049 -8.98 29.47 -9.79
N HIS A 1050 -8.97 30.79 -9.84
CA HIS A 1050 -7.91 31.66 -9.35
C HIS A 1050 -7.90 31.79 -7.81
N GLU A 1051 -7.25 30.86 -7.10
CA GLU A 1051 -6.78 31.11 -5.73
C GLU A 1051 -5.28 30.81 -5.59
N LEU A 1052 -4.47 31.86 -5.76
CA LEU A 1052 -3.12 31.88 -5.22
C LEU A 1052 -3.23 31.83 -3.70
N LYS A 1053 -2.69 30.77 -3.08
CA LYS A 1053 -2.44 30.78 -1.64
C LYS A 1053 -1.37 31.83 -1.34
N GLU A 1054 -1.82 33.04 -1.03
CA GLU A 1054 -0.97 34.00 -0.32
C GLU A 1054 -0.44 33.35 0.97
N SER A 1055 0.79 33.71 1.35
CA SER A 1055 1.34 33.40 2.67
C SER A 1055 0.34 33.87 3.74
N PRO A 1056 0.04 33.06 4.77
CA PRO A 1056 -1.07 33.35 5.67
C PRO A 1056 -0.80 34.63 6.47
N LYS A 1057 -1.42 35.73 6.04
CA LYS A 1057 -1.77 36.84 6.94
C LYS A 1057 -2.79 36.29 7.93
N LEU A 1058 -2.67 36.73 9.19
CA LEU A 1058 -3.64 36.43 10.24
C LEU A 1058 -5.02 36.94 9.82
N ALA A 1059 -5.91 36.02 9.46
CA ALA A 1059 -7.30 36.32 9.17
C ALA A 1059 -8.06 36.52 10.47
N GLU A 1060 -8.79 37.63 10.57
CA GLU A 1060 -9.71 37.91 11.67
C GLU A 1060 -10.88 36.91 11.64
N LEU A 1061 -11.39 36.53 12.81
CA LEU A 1061 -12.39 35.46 12.96
C LEU A 1061 -13.79 35.92 12.55
N GLU A 1062 -14.45 35.16 11.66
CA GLU A 1062 -15.89 35.32 11.40
C GLU A 1062 -16.71 35.11 12.69
N PRO A 1063 -17.68 35.98 13.01
CA PRO A 1063 -18.54 35.80 14.18
C PRO A 1063 -19.39 34.52 14.08
N GLY A 1064 -19.13 33.54 14.95
CA GLY A 1064 -20.00 32.38 15.16
C GLY A 1064 -19.42 31.00 14.83
N LYS A 1065 -18.28 30.91 14.13
CA LYS A 1065 -17.59 29.62 13.89
C LYS A 1065 -16.41 29.41 14.82
N ILE A 1066 -16.70 28.84 15.99
CA ILE A 1066 -15.69 28.36 16.94
C ILE A 1066 -14.96 27.15 16.32
N SER A 1067 -13.72 27.35 15.85
CA SER A 1067 -12.88 26.29 15.28
C SER A 1067 -11.44 26.36 15.82
N PRO A 1068 -10.76 25.21 16.04
CA PRO A 1068 -9.47 25.20 16.71
C PRO A 1068 -8.34 25.66 15.79
N ARG A 1069 -7.69 26.77 16.15
CA ARG A 1069 -6.51 27.34 15.47
C ARG A 1069 -5.49 26.26 15.07
N PRO A 1070 -4.93 26.28 13.84
CA PRO A 1070 -3.96 25.28 13.38
C PRO A 1070 -2.66 25.35 14.21
N ARG A 1071 -1.99 24.21 14.37
CA ARG A 1071 -0.80 24.10 15.22
C ARG A 1071 0.48 24.52 14.47
N PRO A 1072 1.26 25.49 14.97
CA PRO A 1072 2.56 25.85 14.38
C PRO A 1072 3.58 24.71 14.46
N GLU A 1073 4.65 24.80 13.66
CA GLU A 1073 5.77 23.84 13.73
C GLU A 1073 6.52 23.90 15.07
N VAL A 1074 6.63 25.09 15.67
CA VAL A 1074 7.31 25.34 16.96
C VAL A 1074 6.38 26.15 17.88
N ILE A 1075 6.31 25.77 19.16
CA ILE A 1075 5.58 26.48 20.21
C ILE A 1075 6.37 26.46 21.52
N THR A 1076 6.26 27.51 22.34
CA THR A 1076 7.03 27.65 23.59
C THR A 1076 6.20 27.18 24.79
N GLY A 1077 6.78 26.38 25.67
CA GLY A 1077 6.06 25.72 26.77
C GLY A 1077 6.75 25.81 28.13
N THR A 1078 5.96 25.86 29.20
CA THR A 1078 6.47 25.78 30.58
C THR A 1078 5.73 24.75 31.42
N THR A 1079 6.49 23.89 32.10
CA THR A 1079 5.95 22.83 32.96
C THR A 1079 5.98 23.26 34.43
N THR A 1080 4.88 23.03 35.14
CA THR A 1080 4.75 23.31 36.58
C THR A 1080 4.37 22.02 37.31
N LYS A 1081 5.15 21.65 38.33
CA LYS A 1081 4.87 20.49 39.19
C LYS A 1081 3.94 20.90 40.34
N VAL A 1082 2.92 20.09 40.60
CA VAL A 1082 1.91 20.24 41.66
C VAL A 1082 1.72 18.88 42.35
N SER A 1083 1.64 18.86 43.67
CA SER A 1083 1.46 17.65 44.48
C SER A 1083 -0.01 17.43 44.80
N THR A 1084 -0.65 16.53 44.07
CA THR A 1084 -2.07 16.16 44.25
C THR A 1084 -2.20 14.89 45.10
N GLY A 1085 -3.38 14.60 45.66
CA GLY A 1085 -3.58 13.35 46.41
C GLY A 1085 -3.60 12.08 45.54
N CYS A 1086 -3.65 12.22 44.21
CA CYS A 1086 -3.41 11.12 43.25
C CYS A 1086 -1.93 10.98 42.87
N GLY A 1087 -1.05 11.85 43.38
CA GLY A 1087 0.38 11.90 43.08
C GLY A 1087 0.85 13.22 42.48
N ASN A 1088 2.13 13.25 42.08
CA ASN A 1088 2.73 14.44 41.48
C ASN A 1088 2.24 14.65 40.05
N LEU A 1089 1.52 15.75 39.83
CA LEU A 1089 1.03 16.22 38.54
C LEU A 1089 2.01 17.23 37.96
N TYR A 1090 2.34 17.10 36.67
CA TYR A 1090 3.11 18.05 35.90
C TYR A 1090 2.18 18.66 34.86
N VAL A 1091 1.89 19.95 34.98
CA VAL A 1091 1.03 20.71 34.06
C VAL A 1091 1.91 21.57 33.16
N THR A 1092 1.98 21.24 31.88
CA THR A 1092 2.68 21.99 30.84
C THR A 1092 1.70 22.85 30.09
N ILE A 1093 1.93 24.17 30.07
CA ILE A 1093 1.16 25.12 29.27
C ILE A 1093 2.07 25.65 28.17
N ASN A 1094 1.61 25.48 26.94
CA ASN A 1094 2.24 26.01 25.73
C ASN A 1094 1.48 27.26 25.27
N ILE A 1095 2.25 28.26 24.83
CA ILE A 1095 1.75 29.51 24.24
C ILE A 1095 2.23 29.64 22.79
N ASP A 1096 1.47 30.38 21.99
CA ASP A 1096 1.84 30.75 20.62
C ASP A 1096 2.79 31.97 20.60
N GLU A 1097 3.18 32.38 19.39
CA GLU A 1097 4.07 33.52 19.14
C GLU A 1097 3.48 34.87 19.59
N GLU A 1098 2.16 34.94 19.81
CA GLU A 1098 1.43 36.10 20.32
C GLU A 1098 1.19 36.01 21.85
N ASN A 1099 1.90 35.12 22.55
CA ASN A 1099 1.75 34.81 23.99
C ASN A 1099 0.35 34.30 24.41
N ARG A 1100 -0.51 33.89 23.48
CA ARG A 1100 -1.83 33.35 23.81
C ARG A 1100 -1.71 31.87 24.19
N PRO A 1101 -2.50 31.36 25.15
CA PRO A 1101 -2.52 29.93 25.46
C PRO A 1101 -2.93 29.11 24.23
N PHE A 1102 -2.21 28.02 24.00
CA PHE A 1102 -2.37 27.18 22.82
C PHE A 1102 -2.65 25.71 23.19
N GLU A 1103 -1.79 25.07 23.98
CA GLU A 1103 -1.97 23.67 24.39
C GLU A 1103 -1.70 23.49 25.88
N LEU A 1104 -2.45 22.61 26.54
CA LEU A 1104 -2.23 22.20 27.93
C LEU A 1104 -2.06 20.68 27.99
N PHE A 1105 -0.88 20.24 28.40
CA PHE A 1105 -0.58 18.83 28.63
C PHE A 1105 -0.42 18.56 30.12
N THR A 1106 -0.95 17.44 30.58
CA THR A 1106 -0.75 16.97 31.95
C THR A 1106 -0.11 15.61 31.97
N GLN A 1107 0.93 15.45 32.79
CA GLN A 1107 1.61 14.17 33.01
C GLN A 1107 1.61 13.87 34.50
N MET A 1108 1.14 12.69 34.91
CA MET A 1108 1.21 12.25 36.31
C MET A 1108 2.39 11.31 36.48
N GLY A 1109 3.32 11.64 37.39
CA GLY A 1109 4.70 11.16 37.29
C GLY A 1109 4.95 9.66 37.54
N LYS A 1110 4.06 8.98 38.29
CA LYS A 1110 4.27 7.57 38.72
C LYS A 1110 2.99 6.72 38.86
N ALA A 1111 1.83 7.22 38.41
CA ALA A 1111 0.56 6.48 38.53
C ALA A 1111 -0.10 6.31 37.16
N GLY A 1112 -0.17 5.06 36.70
CA GLY A 1112 -1.07 4.64 35.61
C GLY A 1112 -2.42 4.22 36.18
N GLY A 1113 -3.52 4.61 35.54
CA GLY A 1113 -4.88 4.31 36.01
C GLY A 1113 -5.90 5.33 35.49
N CYS A 1114 -7.16 5.21 35.92
CA CYS A 1114 -8.26 6.05 35.44
C CYS A 1114 -8.01 7.56 35.60
N ALA A 1115 -7.34 7.98 36.68
CA ALA A 1115 -7.00 9.39 36.87
C ALA A 1115 -6.04 9.91 35.79
N ALA A 1116 -5.09 9.10 35.31
CA ALA A 1116 -4.16 9.50 34.25
C ALA A 1116 -4.85 9.63 32.89
N SER A 1117 -5.75 8.70 32.53
CA SER A 1117 -6.52 8.78 31.28
C SER A 1117 -7.56 9.91 31.30
N GLN A 1118 -8.21 10.15 32.44
CA GLN A 1118 -9.10 11.31 32.63
C GLN A 1118 -8.33 12.63 32.53
N LEU A 1119 -7.12 12.72 33.10
CA LEU A 1119 -6.27 13.90 32.98
C LEU A 1119 -5.78 14.12 31.54
N GLU A 1120 -5.40 13.07 30.81
CA GLU A 1120 -5.04 13.21 29.40
C GLU A 1120 -6.24 13.68 28.55
N ALA A 1121 -7.43 13.12 28.77
CA ALA A 1121 -8.65 13.58 28.12
C ALA A 1121 -8.96 15.05 28.47
N LEU A 1122 -8.82 15.43 29.74
CA LEU A 1122 -9.03 16.80 30.20
C LEU A 1122 -8.02 17.78 29.59
N GLY A 1123 -6.74 17.43 29.53
CA GLY A 1123 -5.71 18.23 28.86
C GLY A 1123 -5.99 18.43 27.37
N ARG A 1124 -6.46 17.38 26.68
CA ARG A 1124 -6.91 17.47 25.27
C ARG A 1124 -8.12 18.39 25.11
N LEU A 1125 -9.10 18.34 26.01
CA LEU A 1125 -10.28 19.22 25.99
C LEU A 1125 -9.92 20.69 26.29
N VAL A 1126 -9.07 20.94 27.28
CA VAL A 1126 -8.57 22.30 27.58
C VAL A 1126 -7.73 22.85 26.43
N SER A 1127 -6.89 22.02 25.81
CA SER A 1127 -6.15 22.39 24.59
C SER A 1127 -7.08 22.74 23.42
N LEU A 1128 -8.17 21.98 23.24
CA LEU A 1128 -9.18 22.29 22.22
C LEU A 1128 -9.89 23.61 22.52
N ALA A 1129 -10.21 23.90 23.78
CA ALA A 1129 -10.82 25.14 24.21
C ALA A 1129 -9.89 26.36 23.99
N PHE A 1130 -8.61 26.26 24.38
CA PHE A 1130 -7.58 27.27 24.12
C PHE A 1130 -7.39 27.54 22.62
N ARG A 1131 -7.33 26.49 21.79
CA ARG A 1131 -7.21 26.64 20.33
C ARG A 1131 -8.46 27.24 19.71
N SER A 1132 -9.64 27.00 20.28
CA SER A 1132 -10.93 27.49 19.78
C SER A 1132 -11.35 28.86 20.32
N GLY A 1133 -10.51 29.54 21.11
CA GLY A 1133 -10.78 30.90 21.58
C GLY A 1133 -11.75 31.02 22.77
N ILE A 1134 -11.98 29.93 23.52
CA ILE A 1134 -12.78 29.98 24.75
C ILE A 1134 -12.04 30.76 25.85
N GLU A 1135 -12.76 31.61 26.59
CA GLU A 1135 -12.16 32.44 27.64
C GLU A 1135 -11.51 31.56 28.73
N VAL A 1136 -10.25 31.86 29.04
CA VAL A 1136 -9.45 31.12 30.04
C VAL A 1136 -10.12 31.16 31.42
N LYS A 1137 -10.79 32.26 31.77
CA LYS A 1137 -11.50 32.41 33.03
C LYS A 1137 -12.63 31.40 33.19
N SER A 1138 -13.47 31.22 32.16
CA SER A 1138 -14.53 30.20 32.16
C SER A 1138 -13.97 28.79 32.33
N ILE A 1139 -12.82 28.49 31.70
CA ILE A 1139 -12.15 27.19 31.86
C ILE A 1139 -11.65 27.01 33.30
N ILE A 1140 -11.09 28.04 33.94
CA ILE A 1140 -10.68 28.01 35.36
C ILE A 1140 -11.91 27.76 36.25
N GLU A 1141 -13.01 28.48 36.04
CA GLU A 1141 -14.24 28.36 36.83
C GLU A 1141 -14.84 26.95 36.78
N GLN A 1142 -14.82 26.28 35.62
CA GLN A 1142 -15.31 24.90 35.50
C GLN A 1142 -14.39 23.85 36.17
N LEU A 1143 -13.11 24.15 36.39
CA LEU A 1143 -12.14 23.17 36.92
C LEU A 1143 -11.77 23.40 38.40
N ARG A 1144 -11.96 24.61 38.91
CA ARG A 1144 -11.67 25.00 40.29
C ARG A 1144 -12.61 24.29 41.27
N ASN A 1145 -12.12 23.97 42.46
CA ASN A 1145 -12.88 23.37 43.56
C ASN A 1145 -13.51 21.98 43.29
N ILE A 1146 -13.32 21.37 42.11
CA ILE A 1146 -13.64 19.94 41.89
C ILE A 1146 -12.89 19.10 42.94
N ARG A 1147 -13.60 18.20 43.62
CA ARG A 1147 -13.06 17.39 44.73
C ARG A 1147 -12.82 15.93 44.35
N CYS A 1148 -11.71 15.39 44.82
CA CYS A 1148 -11.34 13.98 44.78
C CYS A 1148 -11.43 13.40 46.21
N PRO A 1149 -11.72 12.10 46.41
CA PRO A 1149 -11.72 11.46 47.73
C PRO A 1149 -10.41 11.58 48.53
N SER A 1150 -9.28 11.91 47.87
CA SER A 1150 -8.01 12.24 48.52
C SER A 1150 -7.54 13.64 48.10
N PRO A 1151 -7.94 14.72 48.79
CA PRO A 1151 -7.36 16.05 48.64
C PRO A 1151 -6.00 16.12 49.33
N SER A 1152 -5.07 16.92 48.78
CA SER A 1152 -3.71 17.10 49.32
C SER A 1152 -3.47 18.54 49.79
N TRP A 1153 -2.36 18.77 50.48
CA TRP A 1153 -1.86 20.09 50.83
C TRP A 1153 -0.53 20.35 50.11
N GLU A 1154 -0.40 21.52 49.51
CA GLU A 1154 0.84 21.98 48.90
C GLU A 1154 1.08 23.46 49.22
N LYS A 1155 2.27 23.77 49.77
CA LYS A 1155 2.73 25.14 50.05
C LYS A 1155 1.70 25.99 50.82
N GLY A 1156 1.02 25.39 51.80
CA GLY A 1156 0.04 26.06 52.66
C GLY A 1156 -1.38 26.16 52.07
N GLN A 1157 -1.62 25.71 50.84
CA GLN A 1157 -2.95 25.65 50.24
C GLN A 1157 -3.44 24.21 50.06
N ARG A 1158 -4.74 24.00 50.20
CA ARG A 1158 -5.38 22.70 49.95
C ARG A 1158 -5.73 22.57 48.47
N ILE A 1159 -5.28 21.48 47.84
CA ILE A 1159 -5.57 21.11 46.46
C ILE A 1159 -6.67 20.04 46.49
N PHE A 1160 -7.83 20.35 45.89
CA PHE A 1160 -9.02 19.50 46.02
C PHE A 1160 -9.03 18.29 45.08
N SER A 1161 -8.43 18.42 43.90
CA SER A 1161 -8.29 17.36 42.89
C SER A 1161 -7.20 17.71 41.88
N CYS A 1162 -6.96 16.81 40.93
CA CYS A 1162 -6.09 17.10 39.79
C CYS A 1162 -6.67 18.16 38.84
N SER A 1163 -8.00 18.31 38.76
CA SER A 1163 -8.65 19.39 37.99
C SER A 1163 -8.47 20.75 38.66
N ASP A 1164 -8.64 20.82 39.99
CA ASP A 1164 -8.38 22.03 40.78
C ASP A 1164 -6.89 22.43 40.71
N ALA A 1165 -5.98 21.46 40.66
CA ALA A 1165 -4.56 21.68 40.41
C ALA A 1165 -4.29 22.32 39.03
N ILE A 1166 -4.94 21.84 37.96
CA ILE A 1166 -4.83 22.45 36.62
C ILE A 1166 -5.36 23.90 36.66
N ALA A 1167 -6.55 24.12 37.22
CA ALA A 1167 -7.17 25.43 37.33
C ALA A 1167 -6.24 26.47 37.98
N ARG A 1168 -5.60 26.10 39.10
CA ARG A 1168 -4.65 26.97 39.82
C ARG A 1168 -3.35 27.23 39.04
N VAL A 1169 -2.85 26.27 38.26
CA VAL A 1169 -1.67 26.49 37.40
C VAL A 1169 -2.01 27.41 36.23
N VAL A 1170 -3.17 27.21 35.59
CA VAL A 1170 -3.68 28.06 34.50
C VAL A 1170 -3.86 29.50 35.00
N GLU A 1171 -4.55 29.68 36.12
CA GLU A 1171 -4.74 30.99 36.77
C GLU A 1171 -3.39 31.68 37.07
N LYS A 1172 -2.47 30.97 37.74
CA LYS A 1172 -1.16 31.51 38.14
C LYS A 1172 -0.22 31.81 36.96
N ARG A 1173 -0.43 31.20 35.79
CA ARG A 1173 0.43 31.38 34.60
C ARG A 1173 -0.13 32.37 33.59
N LEU A 1174 -1.45 32.42 33.44
CA LEU A 1174 -2.10 33.15 32.35
C LEU A 1174 -2.92 34.36 32.83
N VAL A 1175 -3.42 34.36 34.08
CA VAL A 1175 -4.21 35.47 34.63
C VAL A 1175 -3.31 36.45 35.40
N SER A 1176 -2.47 35.96 36.31
CA SER A 1176 -1.53 36.83 37.06
C SER A 1176 -0.35 37.36 36.24
N SER A 1177 -0.20 36.94 34.98
CA SER A 1177 0.75 37.53 34.03
C SER A 1177 0.15 38.71 33.25
N ALA A 1178 -1.17 38.91 33.31
CA ALA A 1178 -1.88 39.97 32.59
C ALA A 1178 -2.18 41.21 33.45
N ASN A 1179 -2.32 41.06 34.77
CA ASN A 1179 -2.64 42.16 35.69
C ASN A 1179 -1.56 42.41 36.75
N ASN A 1180 -0.78 43.47 36.55
CA ASN A 1180 -0.23 44.22 37.68
C ASN A 1180 -1.35 45.04 38.32
N HIS A 1181 -2.12 44.47 39.26
CA HIS A 1181 -2.76 45.14 40.42
C HIS A 1181 -3.78 44.24 41.15
N ALA A 1182 -3.75 44.30 42.48
CA ALA A 1182 -4.74 43.92 43.51
C ALA A 1182 -5.38 42.50 43.51
N PRO A 1183 -5.64 41.91 44.70
CA PRO A 1183 -6.36 40.64 44.81
C PRO A 1183 -7.86 40.84 44.60
N VAL A 1184 -8.47 40.02 43.74
CA VAL A 1184 -9.93 40.00 43.53
C VAL A 1184 -10.54 38.93 44.45
N GLU A 1185 -11.48 39.34 45.31
CA GLU A 1185 -12.28 38.42 46.13
C GLU A 1185 -13.19 37.55 45.26
N VAL A 1186 -13.27 36.26 45.58
CA VAL A 1186 -14.15 35.31 44.88
C VAL A 1186 -15.40 35.09 45.73
N ALA A 1187 -16.55 35.54 45.23
CA ALA A 1187 -17.83 35.35 45.89
C ALA A 1187 -18.22 33.86 45.95
N GLU A 1188 -18.75 33.43 47.11
CA GLU A 1188 -19.28 32.07 47.27
C GLU A 1188 -20.62 31.91 46.54
N VAL A 1189 -20.72 30.89 45.69
CA VAL A 1189 -22.00 30.48 45.08
C VAL A 1189 -22.44 29.14 45.70
N PRO A 1190 -23.56 29.09 46.43
CA PRO A 1190 -24.01 27.85 47.07
C PRO A 1190 -24.70 26.93 46.07
N MET A 1191 -24.21 25.68 45.93
CA MET A 1191 -24.92 24.64 45.17
C MET A 1191 -25.86 23.85 46.09
N LYS A 1192 -27.09 23.63 45.61
CA LYS A 1192 -28.14 22.91 46.32
C LYS A 1192 -27.80 21.42 46.50
N HIS A 1193 -27.98 20.91 47.71
CA HIS A 1193 -28.03 19.47 47.97
C HIS A 1193 -29.37 18.89 47.50
N SER A 1194 -29.33 17.80 46.73
CA SER A 1194 -30.44 16.87 46.60
C SER A 1194 -30.11 15.61 47.42
N HIS A 1195 -30.69 15.52 48.62
CA HIS A 1195 -30.74 14.25 49.34
C HIS A 1195 -31.64 13.26 48.59
N ASN A 1196 -31.25 11.99 48.64
CA ASN A 1196 -32.14 10.82 48.73
C ASN A 1196 -31.25 9.62 49.10
N ASP A 1197 -30.76 9.63 50.34
CA ASP A 1197 -30.39 8.40 51.03
C ASP A 1197 -31.69 7.76 51.52
N GLU A 1198 -32.07 6.59 51.00
CA GLU A 1198 -32.86 5.62 51.76
C GLU A 1198 -32.86 4.23 51.08
N GLY A 1199 -32.45 3.21 51.84
CA GLY A 1199 -32.96 1.85 51.70
C GLY A 1199 -32.41 0.95 50.58
N LEU A 1200 -31.23 0.36 50.78
CA LEU A 1200 -30.97 -1.01 50.35
C LEU A 1200 -30.18 -1.77 51.41
N SER A 1201 -30.81 -2.81 51.96
CA SER A 1201 -30.36 -3.57 53.12
C SER A 1201 -29.13 -4.41 52.84
N VAL A 1202 -28.20 -4.46 53.80
CA VAL A 1202 -27.00 -5.29 53.76
C VAL A 1202 -27.38 -6.77 53.85
N ASP A 1203 -27.13 -7.52 52.79
CA ASP A 1203 -27.20 -8.97 52.80
C ASP A 1203 -25.79 -9.54 53.07
N THR A 1204 -25.60 -10.20 54.21
CA THR A 1204 -24.27 -10.58 54.70
C THR A 1204 -23.76 -11.84 54.03
N ASN A 1205 -22.96 -11.69 52.97
CA ASN A 1205 -22.07 -12.74 52.47
C ASN A 1205 -20.67 -12.19 52.13
N ALA A 1206 -19.64 -12.98 52.44
CA ALA A 1206 -18.31 -12.45 52.73
C ALA A 1206 -17.43 -12.17 51.49
N HIS A 1207 -17.58 -11.00 50.85
CA HIS A 1207 -16.56 -10.40 49.98
C HIS A 1207 -16.56 -8.86 50.07
N GLY A 1208 -15.53 -8.26 50.71
CA GLY A 1208 -15.48 -6.81 50.91
C GLY A 1208 -15.30 -6.00 49.61
N ASP A 1209 -16.07 -4.90 49.49
CA ASP A 1209 -16.14 -4.06 48.29
C ASP A 1209 -14.84 -3.34 47.93
N ILE A 1210 -14.69 -3.07 46.63
CA ILE A 1210 -13.55 -2.33 46.06
C ILE A 1210 -13.81 -0.83 46.21
N VAL A 1211 -13.11 -0.19 47.15
CA VAL A 1211 -13.26 1.25 47.47
C VAL A 1211 -12.25 2.15 46.74
N GLY A 1212 -11.37 1.59 45.92
CA GLY A 1212 -10.45 2.37 45.10
C GLY A 1212 -9.28 1.58 44.55
N VAL A 1213 -8.26 2.32 44.10
CA VAL A 1213 -7.04 1.79 43.50
C VAL A 1213 -5.84 2.24 44.34
N CYS A 1214 -4.95 1.30 44.66
CA CYS A 1214 -3.81 1.53 45.54
C CYS A 1214 -2.82 2.52 44.92
N PRO A 1215 -2.44 3.60 45.63
CA PRO A 1215 -1.52 4.60 45.09
C PRO A 1215 -0.10 4.06 44.86
N ASP A 1216 0.31 3.02 45.60
CA ASP A 1216 1.66 2.46 45.51
C ASP A 1216 1.82 1.39 44.41
N CYS A 1217 0.77 0.59 44.15
CA CYS A 1217 0.87 -0.58 43.27
C CYS A 1217 -0.31 -0.81 42.30
N GLY A 1218 -1.33 0.06 42.30
CA GLY A 1218 -2.46 -0.07 41.37
C GLY A 1218 -3.42 -1.23 41.64
N GLY A 1219 -3.21 -2.02 42.70
CA GLY A 1219 -4.14 -3.08 43.11
C GLY A 1219 -5.45 -2.53 43.70
N ALA A 1220 -6.52 -3.33 43.67
CA ALA A 1220 -7.79 -2.96 44.28
C ALA A 1220 -7.64 -2.74 45.81
N LEU A 1221 -8.16 -1.61 46.30
CA LEU A 1221 -8.27 -1.31 47.73
C LEU A 1221 -9.60 -1.81 48.28
N ARG A 1222 -9.57 -2.40 49.47
CA ARG A 1222 -10.77 -2.85 50.20
C ARG A 1222 -10.82 -2.17 51.57
N HIS A 1223 -12.03 -1.92 52.06
CA HIS A 1223 -12.25 -1.29 53.36
C HIS A 1223 -12.43 -2.38 54.42
N GLU A 1224 -11.43 -2.55 55.29
CA GLU A 1224 -11.35 -3.67 56.24
C GLU A 1224 -10.79 -3.17 57.58
N GLU A 1225 -11.46 -3.52 58.69
CA GLU A 1225 -11.04 -3.15 60.06
C GLU A 1225 -10.87 -1.64 60.29
N GLY A 1226 -11.69 -0.81 59.63
CA GLY A 1226 -11.62 0.65 59.74
C GLY A 1226 -10.51 1.31 58.92
N CYS A 1227 -9.78 0.56 58.10
CA CYS A 1227 -8.71 1.06 57.24
C CYS A 1227 -8.91 0.64 55.78
N VAL A 1228 -8.38 1.42 54.85
CA VAL A 1228 -8.34 1.09 53.43
C VAL A 1228 -7.05 0.32 53.14
N LYS A 1229 -7.15 -0.96 52.80
CA LYS A 1229 -6.01 -1.88 52.64
C LYS A 1229 -5.85 -2.38 51.21
N CYS A 1230 -4.61 -2.55 50.77
CA CYS A 1230 -4.24 -3.20 49.50
C CYS A 1230 -3.59 -4.56 49.77
N HIS A 1231 -4.32 -5.63 49.52
CA HIS A 1231 -3.80 -7.00 49.65
C HIS A 1231 -2.71 -7.35 48.62
N ALA A 1232 -2.54 -6.56 47.56
CA ALA A 1232 -1.53 -6.80 46.51
C ALA A 1232 -0.12 -6.29 46.87
N CYS A 1233 0.01 -5.29 47.74
CA CYS A 1233 1.32 -4.72 48.12
C CYS A 1233 1.45 -4.29 49.58
N GLY A 1234 0.46 -4.55 50.44
CA GLY A 1234 0.51 -4.26 51.87
C GLY A 1234 0.28 -2.79 52.26
N PHE A 1235 0.06 -1.89 51.29
CA PHE A 1235 -0.36 -0.51 51.56
C PHE A 1235 -1.63 -0.52 52.42
N SER A 1236 -1.60 0.18 53.55
CA SER A 1236 -2.78 0.43 54.38
C SER A 1236 -2.87 1.92 54.73
N LYS A 1237 -4.10 2.42 54.76
CA LYS A 1237 -4.40 3.77 55.21
C LYS A 1237 -5.65 3.75 56.09
N CYS A 1238 -5.41 3.87 57.38
CA CYS A 1238 -6.37 4.36 58.35
C CYS A 1238 -6.29 5.92 58.33
#